data_AF-A0A933FIG4-F1
#
_entry.id   AF-A0A933FIG4-F1
#
_cell.length_a   1.000
_cell.length_b   1.000
_cell.length_c   1.000
_cell.angle_alpha   90.00
_cell.angle_beta   90.00
_cell.angle_gamma   90.00
#
_symmetry.space_group_name_H-M   'P 1'
#
loop_
_entity.id
_entity.type
_entity.pdbx_description
1 polymer ?
#
loop_
_entity_poly.entity_id
_entity_poly.type
_entity_poly.pdbx_seq_one_letter_code
_entity_poly.pdbx_strand_id
1 'polypeptide(L)'
;MDAVRVEEKVKTAPARRKIARAKIKVVDVPTPAASAAAQAGTQLLPAPRTISFEPSKHLLHLKSAAPAAVKKTPIRIPLFSDWQDRQHLRDIESKTLSVRSRNAWEFPPAGAEDIGSAARIAFKTLFVITPRPLAMTPKPAPEAKKSPVIAKAAAPAPVAVKKISVAAPEPVETAPPQPLKTTFRFALATLAILLPFGAVSATRAIASAKSAMTDGGRQAVQNMRTAAEAAKNGDFKTASTSFSEASEKFRTMDESLGLIGKILRPVAKLIPAKNAVLAAPILVDAGRRLADDGKTLTEALAQLDPKSAPAQKALVMSEQLHRTLPGVEKAFADVSRIDPSAIPAPYRETFSNAKKQAPQLTDTLRRAELLASLVTGAVGSAGTRRYLIVFQNNAELRATGGFIGSFALLDVNKGEIANLEIPGGGSYDLKGSLKEHYAAPQPMRLINPLWQFQDSNWSPDFPTSAQTVAWFYEKSGGPTVDGVIAVNASFMENLLEVTGPIAMPEYGKTLTSRNFFFETQKQVEMEYDKTENKPKQFISDMSPKVLSKIMQSDRNGMIKLAGAVDRGLAGKDIQLWFRNEDLQSRAGSLGWTGALMPGDADTLAVVHTNIAGQKTDGVMDESIDHRVKILSDGTSTVTLTISRKHNGKKNALFNGVRNVDYLRVYVPAGSRLVEAAGFEQPDPKLFKLPEAGNETHPSLAAEEASATVEPSSGTKIWNENGLTVFGNWVQTDTGETSVVKMIYALPAGTVKVERPTGYRALFAKNVGPSMSYSLLVKKQPGAKPARLTSSIELPRGYDLAWQSPARGRDADGRWTSETNLDRDLFLAAVAK
;
A
#
# COMPACT_ATOMS: atom_id res chain seq x y z
N MET A 1 -40.68 27.65 -48.38
CA MET A 1 -40.18 28.04 -49.71
C MET A 1 -39.63 26.80 -50.35
N ASP A 2 -40.06 26.55 -51.58
CA ASP A 2 -39.83 25.32 -52.33
C ASP A 2 -38.59 25.43 -53.25
N ALA A 3 -38.47 24.49 -54.18
CA ALA A 3 -37.42 24.28 -55.18
C ALA A 3 -36.15 23.56 -54.63
N VAL A 4 -35.74 22.33 -55.01
CA VAL A 4 -35.96 21.39 -56.15
C VAL A 4 -34.86 21.43 -57.24
N ARG A 5 -34.47 20.21 -57.68
CA ARG A 5 -33.59 19.80 -58.80
C ARG A 5 -32.05 19.90 -58.54
N VAL A 6 -31.19 18.85 -58.72
CA VAL A 6 -30.92 17.86 -59.83
C VAL A 6 -29.70 18.33 -60.68
N GLU A 7 -28.80 17.53 -61.28
CA GLU A 7 -28.86 16.16 -61.85
C GLU A 7 -27.49 15.40 -61.80
N GLU A 8 -27.51 14.06 -61.77
CA GLU A 8 -26.58 13.12 -62.48
C GLU A 8 -25.02 13.18 -62.28
N LYS A 9 -24.15 12.23 -62.76
CA LYS A 9 -24.30 10.97 -63.53
C LYS A 9 -23.12 9.98 -63.28
N VAL A 10 -23.41 8.66 -63.20
CA VAL A 10 -22.63 7.53 -63.83
C VAL A 10 -21.17 7.26 -63.32
N LYS A 11 -20.54 6.06 -63.31
CA LYS A 11 -20.67 4.71 -63.95
C LYS A 11 -20.12 3.64 -62.96
N THR A 12 -20.53 2.36 -62.93
CA THR A 12 -20.00 1.25 -63.77
C THR A 12 -20.68 -0.10 -63.45
N ALA A 13 -20.63 -1.06 -64.38
CA ALA A 13 -21.12 -2.46 -64.27
C ALA A 13 -20.61 -3.29 -65.49
N PRO A 14 -20.76 -4.64 -65.59
CA PRO A 14 -20.49 -5.67 -64.57
C PRO A 14 -19.82 -6.98 -65.10
N ALA A 15 -19.35 -7.83 -64.17
CA ALA A 15 -19.34 -9.31 -64.17
C ALA A 15 -18.56 -10.17 -65.22
N ARG A 16 -17.90 -11.25 -64.73
CA ARG A 16 -18.18 -12.67 -65.12
C ARG A 16 -17.57 -13.71 -64.14
N ARG A 17 -17.95 -15.00 -64.33
CA ARG A 17 -17.78 -16.15 -63.40
C ARG A 17 -16.61 -17.09 -63.77
N LYS A 18 -16.20 -17.99 -62.85
CA LYS A 18 -16.34 -19.47 -62.99
C LYS A 18 -15.79 -20.32 -61.81
N ILE A 19 -16.64 -21.25 -61.29
CA ILE A 19 -16.34 -22.68 -60.94
C ILE A 19 -15.34 -22.94 -59.76
N ALA A 20 -15.46 -23.94 -58.87
CA ALA A 20 -16.16 -25.24 -58.89
C ALA A 20 -16.94 -25.61 -57.60
N ARG A 21 -17.50 -26.82 -57.55
CA ARG A 21 -18.12 -27.49 -56.37
C ARG A 21 -17.61 -28.93 -56.23
N ALA A 22 -17.50 -29.41 -55.00
CA ALA A 22 -17.52 -30.82 -54.63
C ALA A 22 -18.56 -31.05 -53.50
N LYS A 23 -18.89 -32.31 -53.18
CA LYS A 23 -19.94 -32.72 -52.21
C LYS A 23 -19.38 -33.77 -51.22
N ILE A 24 -20.25 -34.26 -50.31
CA ILE A 24 -20.16 -35.51 -49.49
C ILE A 24 -19.38 -35.29 -48.17
N LYS A 25 -19.86 -35.69 -46.97
CA LYS A 25 -21.14 -36.33 -46.55
C LYS A 25 -21.54 -35.83 -45.14
N VAL A 26 -22.80 -36.05 -44.75
CA VAL A 26 -23.27 -35.98 -43.35
C VAL A 26 -23.37 -37.39 -42.77
N VAL A 27 -23.08 -37.55 -41.48
CA VAL A 27 -23.45 -38.70 -40.63
C VAL A 27 -23.82 -38.13 -39.25
N ASP A 28 -24.91 -38.61 -38.68
CA ASP A 28 -25.50 -38.11 -37.43
C ASP A 28 -25.19 -39.02 -36.22
N VAL A 29 -25.06 -38.42 -35.02
CA VAL A 29 -25.69 -38.84 -33.72
C VAL A 29 -25.34 -40.26 -33.15
N PRO A 30 -25.14 -40.47 -31.82
CA PRO A 30 -25.78 -39.75 -30.70
C PRO A 30 -24.90 -39.31 -29.50
N THR A 31 -25.46 -38.40 -28.71
CA THR A 31 -25.14 -38.17 -27.29
C THR A 31 -25.83 -39.20 -26.40
N PRO A 32 -25.27 -39.48 -25.20
CA PRO A 32 -26.13 -39.48 -24.01
C PRO A 32 -25.57 -38.59 -22.89
N ALA A 33 -26.41 -38.26 -21.92
CA ALA A 33 -26.15 -37.22 -20.91
C ALA A 33 -26.01 -37.76 -19.48
N ALA A 34 -25.45 -36.90 -18.62
CA ALA A 34 -25.62 -36.83 -17.16
C ALA A 34 -25.20 -38.03 -16.27
N SER A 35 -24.22 -37.78 -15.40
CA SER A 35 -24.35 -38.07 -13.97
C SER A 35 -23.41 -37.17 -13.15
N ALA A 36 -23.68 -37.02 -11.86
CA ALA A 36 -22.86 -36.24 -10.93
C ALA A 36 -22.41 -37.11 -9.75
N ALA A 37 -21.19 -36.90 -9.27
CA ALA A 37 -20.75 -37.19 -7.90
C ALA A 37 -19.35 -36.60 -7.66
N ALA A 38 -19.03 -36.28 -6.41
CA ALA A 38 -17.69 -35.89 -5.99
C ALA A 38 -17.10 -36.95 -5.05
N GLN A 39 -15.78 -37.15 -5.09
CA GLN A 39 -14.96 -37.40 -3.90
C GLN A 39 -13.46 -37.27 -4.21
N ALA A 40 -12.64 -37.16 -3.16
CA ALA A 40 -11.20 -36.90 -3.25
C ALA A 40 -10.39 -38.19 -3.46
N GLY A 41 -9.24 -38.07 -4.14
CA GLY A 41 -8.31 -39.18 -4.36
C GLY A 41 -6.90 -38.71 -4.69
N THR A 42 -6.03 -38.64 -3.69
CA THR A 42 -4.61 -38.28 -3.84
C THR A 42 -3.80 -39.46 -4.41
N GLN A 43 -3.00 -39.28 -5.47
CA GLN A 43 -1.64 -39.89 -5.59
C GLN A 43 -0.81 -39.45 -6.81
N LEU A 44 0.49 -39.23 -6.53
CA LEU A 44 1.70 -39.54 -7.31
C LEU A 44 1.88 -39.09 -8.78
N LEU A 45 2.87 -38.22 -8.96
CA LEU A 45 3.61 -38.00 -10.21
C LEU A 45 4.65 -39.12 -10.47
N PRO A 46 4.85 -39.57 -11.72
CA PRO A 46 6.10 -40.19 -12.17
C PRO A 46 7.09 -39.15 -12.75
N ALA A 47 8.39 -39.46 -12.66
CA ALA A 47 9.50 -38.57 -13.04
C ALA A 47 9.85 -38.67 -14.56
N PRO A 48 10.67 -37.74 -15.13
CA PRO A 48 10.75 -37.53 -16.58
C PRO A 48 11.68 -38.52 -17.32
N ARG A 49 11.47 -38.63 -18.64
CA ARG A 49 12.37 -39.36 -19.56
C ARG A 49 13.50 -38.47 -20.06
N THR A 50 14.73 -38.95 -19.96
CA THR A 50 15.91 -38.37 -20.62
C THR A 50 15.92 -38.72 -22.12
N ILE A 51 16.28 -37.76 -22.97
CA ILE A 51 16.71 -38.01 -24.36
C ILE A 51 17.99 -37.20 -24.60
N SER A 52 18.98 -37.81 -25.23
CA SER A 52 20.31 -37.25 -25.51
C SER A 52 20.62 -37.31 -27.00
N PHE A 53 21.16 -36.24 -27.58
CA PHE A 53 21.83 -36.27 -28.88
C PHE A 53 23.01 -35.29 -28.93
N GLU A 54 23.98 -35.59 -29.81
CA GLU A 54 25.29 -34.95 -29.91
C GLU A 54 25.33 -33.72 -30.84
N PRO A 55 26.36 -32.85 -30.74
CA PRO A 55 26.46 -31.61 -31.50
C PRO A 55 27.08 -31.79 -32.90
N SER A 56 26.52 -31.11 -33.90
CA SER A 56 27.14 -30.91 -35.21
C SER A 56 27.99 -29.64 -35.27
N LYS A 57 29.14 -29.72 -35.96
CA LYS A 57 30.09 -28.61 -36.17
C LYS A 57 29.71 -27.82 -37.42
N HIS A 58 29.98 -26.51 -37.44
CA HIS A 58 30.56 -25.84 -38.62
C HIS A 58 31.38 -24.61 -38.19
N LEU A 59 32.44 -24.30 -38.96
CA LEU A 59 33.26 -23.10 -38.82
C LEU A 59 32.88 -22.09 -39.91
N LEU A 60 33.10 -20.79 -39.66
CA LEU A 60 33.75 -19.89 -40.64
C LEU A 60 34.20 -18.54 -40.02
N HIS A 61 35.52 -18.36 -40.01
CA HIS A 61 36.30 -17.17 -40.37
C HIS A 61 35.58 -16.04 -41.16
N LEU A 62 36.00 -14.75 -41.18
CA LEU A 62 37.28 -14.06 -40.85
C LEU A 62 37.10 -12.51 -40.75
N LYS A 63 38.07 -11.80 -40.15
CA LYS A 63 38.45 -10.34 -40.32
C LYS A 63 37.36 -9.26 -40.04
N SER A 64 37.55 -8.19 -39.25
CA SER A 64 38.66 -7.29 -38.85
C SER A 64 38.93 -6.08 -39.79
N ALA A 65 38.54 -4.86 -39.38
CA ALA A 65 39.09 -3.58 -39.85
C ALA A 65 38.75 -2.41 -38.89
N ALA A 66 39.71 -1.50 -38.69
CA ALA A 66 39.62 -0.19 -38.00
C ALA A 66 40.97 0.56 -38.23
N PRO A 67 41.19 1.83 -37.82
CA PRO A 67 40.25 2.93 -37.48
C PRO A 67 40.51 4.19 -38.35
N ALA A 68 39.85 5.32 -38.04
CA ALA A 68 40.27 6.67 -38.47
C ALA A 68 39.89 7.73 -37.40
N ALA A 69 40.65 8.84 -37.29
CA ALA A 69 40.44 9.88 -36.28
C ALA A 69 40.92 11.28 -36.74
N VAL A 70 40.21 12.35 -36.36
CA VAL A 70 40.50 13.76 -36.74
C VAL A 70 40.33 14.72 -35.54
N LYS A 71 40.85 15.96 -35.65
CA LYS A 71 41.10 16.97 -34.59
C LYS A 71 40.68 18.38 -35.15
N LYS A 72 40.57 19.51 -34.43
CA LYS A 72 41.02 19.93 -33.07
C LYS A 72 40.32 21.25 -32.63
N THR A 73 40.25 21.53 -31.31
CA THR A 73 40.23 22.86 -30.64
C THR A 73 38.97 23.79 -30.69
N PRO A 74 38.83 24.78 -29.76
CA PRO A 74 37.60 25.56 -29.50
C PRO A 74 37.69 27.10 -29.76
N ILE A 75 36.60 27.84 -29.47
CA ILE A 75 36.50 29.33 -29.49
C ILE A 75 35.94 29.85 -28.15
N ARG A 76 36.11 31.14 -27.81
CA ARG A 76 35.88 31.75 -26.47
C ARG A 76 35.51 33.25 -26.56
N ILE A 77 34.67 33.77 -25.62
CA ILE A 77 34.49 35.22 -25.25
C ILE A 77 33.77 36.11 -26.33
N PRO A 78 33.08 37.26 -26.05
CA PRO A 78 32.85 38.03 -24.80
C PRO A 78 31.38 38.37 -24.38
N LEU A 79 31.32 38.97 -23.17
CA LEU A 79 30.36 39.86 -22.49
C LEU A 79 29.39 40.77 -23.29
N PHE A 80 28.21 41.03 -22.70
CA PHE A 80 27.49 42.32 -22.43
C PHE A 80 26.21 41.95 -21.61
N SER A 81 25.52 42.77 -20.79
CA SER A 81 25.86 43.89 -19.89
C SER A 81 24.62 44.19 -19.00
N ASP A 82 24.77 45.08 -18.03
CA ASP A 82 23.75 45.52 -17.04
C ASP A 82 22.36 45.90 -17.57
N TRP A 83 21.35 45.84 -16.69
CA TRP A 83 20.42 46.97 -16.47
C TRP A 83 19.88 46.96 -15.03
N GLN A 84 19.63 48.15 -14.48
CA GLN A 84 19.34 48.38 -13.05
C GLN A 84 17.87 48.71 -12.75
N ASP A 85 17.52 48.50 -11.47
CA ASP A 85 16.57 49.27 -10.64
C ASP A 85 15.11 49.52 -11.09
N ARG A 86 14.18 49.14 -10.19
CA ARG A 86 13.55 50.13 -9.29
C ARG A 86 13.00 49.50 -8.01
N GLN A 87 12.87 50.32 -6.96
CA GLN A 87 12.54 49.92 -5.58
C GLN A 87 11.19 50.46 -5.09
N HIS A 88 10.82 50.04 -3.86
CA HIS A 88 9.78 50.56 -2.96
C HIS A 88 8.34 50.14 -3.27
N LEU A 89 7.44 49.99 -2.28
CA LEU A 89 7.46 50.34 -0.83
C LEU A 89 7.50 49.05 0.03
N ARG A 90 8.09 48.97 1.23
CA ARG A 90 7.90 49.72 2.51
C ARG A 90 6.48 49.64 3.08
N ASP A 91 6.20 49.55 4.39
CA ASP A 91 6.94 49.11 5.60
C ASP A 91 5.90 49.01 6.75
N ILE A 92 6.20 48.28 7.84
CA ILE A 92 5.90 48.67 9.25
C ILE A 92 6.47 47.59 10.20
N GLU A 93 7.10 48.05 11.30
CA GLU A 93 7.88 47.19 12.20
C GLU A 93 7.22 46.93 13.57
N SER A 94 7.61 45.80 14.16
CA SER A 94 7.89 45.55 15.58
C SER A 94 6.96 46.04 16.71
N LYS A 95 6.77 45.15 17.70
CA LYS A 95 6.88 45.51 19.12
C LYS A 95 7.50 44.35 19.90
N THR A 96 8.56 44.62 20.64
CA THR A 96 9.21 43.66 21.55
C THR A 96 8.63 43.76 22.96
N LEU A 97 8.49 42.62 23.63
CA LEU A 97 8.42 42.52 25.09
C LEU A 97 8.86 41.10 25.50
N SER A 98 9.49 40.96 26.66
CA SER A 98 10.32 39.78 26.95
C SER A 98 10.07 39.18 28.34
N VAL A 99 10.38 37.87 28.44
CA VAL A 99 10.55 37.07 29.67
C VAL A 99 9.35 36.94 30.62
N ARG A 100 8.72 35.76 30.60
CA ARG A 100 8.79 34.83 31.75
C ARG A 100 8.45 33.38 31.37
N SER A 101 9.10 32.45 32.04
CA SER A 101 9.11 31.02 31.71
C SER A 101 7.91 30.25 32.24
N ARG A 102 7.32 29.39 31.39
CA ARG A 102 6.69 28.13 31.81
C ARG A 102 7.02 27.03 30.80
N ASN A 103 7.65 25.96 31.26
CA ASN A 103 7.85 24.75 30.45
C ASN A 103 6.55 23.94 30.46
N ALA A 104 5.86 23.87 29.34
CA ALA A 104 4.73 22.97 29.10
C ALA A 104 5.03 22.11 27.86
N TRP A 105 4.50 20.88 27.82
CA TRP A 105 4.85 19.88 26.81
C TRP A 105 3.69 19.72 25.82
N GLU A 106 3.82 20.33 24.64
CA GLU A 106 2.86 20.15 23.55
C GLU A 106 3.51 19.37 22.39
N PHE A 107 3.11 18.11 22.24
CA PHE A 107 3.13 17.45 20.94
C PHE A 107 1.82 17.82 20.21
N PRO A 108 1.84 18.11 18.91
CA PRO A 108 0.63 18.53 18.19
C PRO A 108 -0.45 17.44 18.18
N PRO A 109 -1.74 17.81 18.20
CA PRO A 109 -2.85 16.85 18.20
C PRO A 109 -2.89 16.06 16.88
N ALA A 110 -3.14 14.75 16.99
CA ALA A 110 -3.15 13.85 15.84
C ALA A 110 -4.42 13.98 15.00
N GLY A 111 -4.27 14.19 13.70
CA GLY A 111 -5.34 14.11 12.70
C GLY A 111 -4.78 13.81 11.31
N ALA A 112 -5.28 12.74 10.69
CA ALA A 112 -5.13 12.38 9.27
C ALA A 112 -3.71 12.24 8.62
N GLU A 113 -2.60 12.44 9.34
CA GLU A 113 -1.23 12.14 8.83
C GLU A 113 -0.51 11.03 9.61
N ASP A 114 -0.62 9.77 9.17
CA ASP A 114 0.09 8.64 9.82
C ASP A 114 0.75 7.62 8.86
N ILE A 115 0.46 7.68 7.55
CA ILE A 115 1.17 6.84 6.55
C ILE A 115 2.59 7.39 6.30
N GLY A 116 2.66 8.68 5.95
CA GLY A 116 3.93 9.34 5.62
C GLY A 116 4.92 9.41 6.79
N SER A 117 4.47 9.33 8.04
CA SER A 117 5.35 9.37 9.22
C SER A 117 6.27 8.15 9.30
N ALA A 118 5.69 6.94 9.26
CA ALA A 118 6.44 5.69 9.24
C ALA A 118 7.30 5.56 7.97
N ALA A 119 6.74 5.90 6.81
CA ALA A 119 7.43 5.85 5.52
C ALA A 119 8.66 6.78 5.50
N ARG A 120 8.51 8.06 5.90
CA ARG A 120 9.61 9.03 5.97
C ARG A 120 10.72 8.58 6.93
N ILE A 121 10.39 7.98 8.08
CA ILE A 121 11.38 7.46 9.03
C ILE A 121 12.15 6.28 8.43
N ALA A 122 11.45 5.28 7.88
CA ALA A 122 12.07 4.13 7.23
C ALA A 122 12.98 4.56 6.06
N PHE A 123 12.50 5.41 5.15
CA PHE A 123 13.31 5.92 4.03
C PHE A 123 14.52 6.73 4.51
N LYS A 124 14.39 7.48 5.61
CA LYS A 124 15.49 8.22 6.24
C LYS A 124 16.54 7.29 6.88
N THR A 125 16.18 6.07 7.30
CA THR A 125 17.18 5.06 7.70
C THR A 125 17.83 4.39 6.47
N LEU A 126 17.03 4.09 5.44
CA LEU A 126 17.46 3.35 4.25
C LEU A 126 18.43 4.10 3.32
N PHE A 127 18.18 5.38 3.05
CA PHE A 127 18.83 6.11 1.94
C PHE A 127 19.77 7.26 2.36
N VAL A 128 20.00 7.49 3.65
CA VAL A 128 20.69 8.71 4.14
C VAL A 128 22.20 8.73 3.94
N ILE A 129 22.87 7.58 3.76
CA ILE A 129 24.33 7.47 3.97
C ILE A 129 25.18 7.31 2.69
N THR A 130 24.65 7.58 1.49
CA THR A 130 25.40 7.42 0.22
C THR A 130 25.61 8.75 -0.52
N PRO A 131 26.85 9.27 -0.61
CA PRO A 131 27.18 10.37 -1.51
C PRO A 131 27.59 9.85 -2.91
N ARG A 132 26.88 10.33 -3.94
CA ARG A 132 27.18 10.20 -5.39
C ARG A 132 26.92 8.81 -6.05
N PRO A 133 26.79 8.76 -7.40
CA PRO A 133 25.98 7.75 -8.08
C PRO A 133 26.72 6.43 -8.38
N LEU A 134 25.93 5.38 -8.64
CA LEU A 134 26.44 4.11 -9.14
C LEU A 134 27.05 4.27 -10.54
N ALA A 135 28.21 3.67 -10.75
CA ALA A 135 28.83 3.55 -12.07
C ALA A 135 28.49 2.18 -12.68
N MET A 136 27.83 2.18 -13.84
CA MET A 136 27.57 0.94 -14.59
C MET A 136 28.81 0.55 -15.40
N THR A 137 29.43 -0.60 -15.07
CA THR A 137 30.42 -1.26 -15.93
C THR A 137 30.14 -2.77 -15.97
N PRO A 138 29.78 -3.35 -17.13
CA PRO A 138 29.51 -4.78 -17.24
C PRO A 138 30.82 -5.59 -17.11
N LYS A 139 30.75 -6.76 -16.48
CA LYS A 139 31.88 -7.70 -16.36
C LYS A 139 31.41 -9.16 -16.46
N PRO A 140 32.13 -10.07 -17.15
CA PRO A 140 31.66 -11.43 -17.40
C PRO A 140 31.57 -12.34 -16.16
N ALA A 141 30.76 -13.39 -16.26
CA ALA A 141 30.48 -14.34 -15.19
C ALA A 141 31.59 -15.39 -14.98
N PRO A 142 31.79 -15.89 -13.74
CA PRO A 142 32.59 -17.08 -13.44
C PRO A 142 31.74 -18.37 -13.36
N GLU A 143 32.26 -19.50 -13.83
CA GLU A 143 31.65 -20.82 -13.64
C GLU A 143 31.98 -21.46 -12.28
N ALA A 144 31.14 -22.42 -11.87
CA ALA A 144 31.22 -23.11 -10.58
C ALA A 144 31.83 -24.53 -10.65
N LYS A 145 32.33 -25.04 -9.52
CA LYS A 145 32.61 -26.48 -9.30
C LYS A 145 31.99 -27.00 -8.01
N LYS A 146 31.82 -28.32 -7.93
CA LYS A 146 30.80 -29.02 -7.13
C LYS A 146 31.35 -29.72 -5.86
N SER A 147 30.45 -30.04 -4.91
CA SER A 147 30.71 -30.87 -3.71
C SER A 147 30.11 -32.29 -3.82
N PRO A 148 30.72 -33.31 -3.18
CA PRO A 148 30.12 -34.61 -2.85
C PRO A 148 30.42 -35.11 -1.40
N VAL A 149 29.74 -36.08 -0.74
CA VAL A 149 28.37 -36.64 -0.85
C VAL A 149 28.02 -37.44 0.45
N ILE A 150 26.74 -37.41 0.88
CA ILE A 150 25.87 -38.40 1.60
C ILE A 150 26.56 -39.63 2.28
N ALA A 151 26.31 -39.99 3.55
CA ALA A 151 25.11 -40.67 4.11
C ALA A 151 25.18 -40.80 5.68
N LYS A 152 24.24 -41.33 6.49
CA LYS A 152 22.85 -41.88 6.35
C LYS A 152 22.10 -41.74 7.73
N ALA A 153 21.03 -42.51 8.01
CA ALA A 153 20.21 -42.43 9.25
C ALA A 153 19.58 -43.77 9.71
N ALA A 154 19.25 -43.93 11.01
CA ALA A 154 18.28 -44.89 11.60
C ALA A 154 18.03 -44.66 13.14
N ALA A 155 16.99 -45.29 13.71
CA ALA A 155 16.59 -45.40 15.14
C ALA A 155 15.73 -46.70 15.32
N PRO A 156 15.00 -47.04 16.43
CA PRO A 156 14.86 -46.48 17.80
C PRO A 156 14.81 -47.54 18.97
N ALA A 157 14.31 -47.15 20.17
CA ALA A 157 13.72 -47.99 21.26
C ALA A 157 14.69 -48.88 22.13
N PRO A 158 14.28 -49.47 23.31
CA PRO A 158 12.93 -49.63 23.92
C PRO A 158 12.81 -49.27 25.44
N VAL A 159 11.74 -49.76 26.11
CA VAL A 159 11.31 -49.47 27.51
C VAL A 159 11.00 -50.77 28.29
N ALA A 160 11.22 -50.82 29.62
CA ALA A 160 10.72 -51.89 30.51
C ALA A 160 10.51 -51.43 31.98
N VAL A 161 9.75 -52.20 32.78
CA VAL A 161 9.16 -51.83 34.10
C VAL A 161 9.49 -52.86 35.21
N LYS A 162 9.46 -52.46 36.50
CA LYS A 162 9.17 -53.37 37.64
C LYS A 162 8.32 -52.72 38.76
N LYS A 163 7.82 -53.51 39.73
CA LYS A 163 6.64 -53.23 40.61
C LYS A 163 6.77 -53.82 42.04
N ILE A 164 6.14 -53.18 43.06
CA ILE A 164 5.49 -53.74 44.31
C ILE A 164 6.46 -54.41 45.35
N SER A 165 6.24 -54.55 46.68
CA SER A 165 5.12 -54.40 47.68
C SER A 165 5.55 -53.61 48.96
N VAL A 166 4.70 -52.90 49.75
CA VAL A 166 3.67 -53.22 50.79
C VAL A 166 4.16 -53.83 52.13
N ALA A 167 3.98 -53.11 53.27
CA ALA A 167 3.52 -53.58 54.60
C ALA A 167 3.40 -52.44 55.67
N ALA A 168 2.62 -52.66 56.75
CA ALA A 168 2.39 -51.82 57.96
C ALA A 168 2.09 -52.78 59.18
N PRO A 169 1.84 -52.39 60.47
CA PRO A 169 1.48 -51.08 61.05
C PRO A 169 2.12 -50.71 62.44
N GLU A 170 1.42 -49.86 63.23
CA GLU A 170 1.68 -49.15 64.52
C GLU A 170 1.65 -50.02 65.83
N PRO A 171 1.88 -49.52 67.11
CA PRO A 171 1.33 -48.26 67.74
C PRO A 171 2.10 -47.51 68.92
N VAL A 172 1.62 -46.30 69.30
CA VAL A 172 1.39 -45.67 70.67
C VAL A 172 2.43 -45.88 71.83
N GLU A 173 2.88 -44.93 72.70
CA GLU A 173 2.83 -43.44 72.92
C GLU A 173 4.07 -43.02 73.80
N THR A 174 4.24 -41.99 74.70
CA THR A 174 3.45 -40.92 75.41
C THR A 174 4.39 -39.72 75.80
N ALA A 175 4.04 -38.82 76.77
CA ALA A 175 4.83 -37.62 77.18
C ALA A 175 4.80 -37.24 78.69
N PRO A 176 5.75 -36.41 79.20
CA PRO A 176 5.40 -35.21 80.02
C PRO A 176 6.32 -33.94 79.84
N PRO A 177 6.02 -32.75 80.43
CA PRO A 177 6.44 -31.44 79.83
C PRO A 177 7.01 -30.28 80.73
N GLN A 178 7.61 -29.26 80.07
CA GLN A 178 7.74 -27.81 80.48
C GLN A 178 8.72 -27.44 81.65
N PRO A 179 9.15 -26.17 81.91
CA PRO A 179 8.63 -24.86 81.45
C PRO A 179 9.58 -23.87 80.73
N LEU A 180 9.00 -22.83 80.09
CA LEU A 180 9.61 -22.04 79.00
C LEU A 180 9.68 -20.50 79.25
N LYS A 181 9.92 -20.02 80.49
CA LYS A 181 9.74 -18.58 80.82
C LYS A 181 10.94 -17.64 80.57
N THR A 182 12.16 -18.15 80.40
CA THR A 182 13.36 -17.29 80.29
C THR A 182 13.69 -16.89 78.86
N THR A 183 13.54 -17.82 77.90
CA THR A 183 13.88 -17.62 76.48
C THR A 183 13.03 -16.56 75.79
N PHE A 184 11.75 -16.44 76.16
CA PHE A 184 10.83 -15.47 75.53
C PHE A 184 11.27 -14.01 75.75
N ARG A 185 11.82 -13.68 76.93
CA ARG A 185 12.34 -12.33 77.23
C ARG A 185 13.62 -12.01 76.44
N PHE A 186 14.51 -12.99 76.27
CA PHE A 186 15.72 -12.84 75.45
C PHE A 186 15.39 -12.69 73.96
N ALA A 187 14.46 -13.49 73.45
CA ALA A 187 13.99 -13.38 72.06
C ALA A 187 13.35 -12.02 71.78
N LEU A 188 12.51 -11.51 72.68
CA LEU A 188 11.85 -10.20 72.52
C LEU A 188 12.85 -9.03 72.58
N ALA A 189 13.85 -9.10 73.47
CA ALA A 189 14.92 -8.09 73.54
C ALA A 189 15.80 -8.09 72.28
N THR A 190 16.21 -9.28 71.82
CA THR A 190 16.97 -9.43 70.57
C THR A 190 16.16 -8.93 69.37
N LEU A 191 14.86 -9.22 69.31
CA LEU A 191 13.97 -8.68 68.27
C LEU A 191 13.86 -7.15 68.35
N ALA A 192 13.78 -6.56 69.55
CA ALA A 192 13.73 -5.12 69.76
C ALA A 192 15.05 -4.38 69.46
N ILE A 193 16.18 -5.09 69.39
CA ILE A 193 17.49 -4.55 68.95
C ILE A 193 17.70 -4.76 67.45
N LEU A 194 17.26 -5.90 66.91
CA LEU A 194 17.31 -6.19 65.47
C LEU A 194 16.26 -5.41 64.68
N LEU A 195 15.11 -5.03 65.26
CA LEU A 195 14.09 -4.22 64.58
C LEU A 195 14.61 -2.81 64.21
N PRO A 196 15.31 -2.05 65.08
CA PRO A 196 16.01 -0.83 64.70
C PRO A 196 17.06 -1.05 63.60
N PHE A 197 17.89 -2.11 63.67
CA PHE A 197 18.87 -2.39 62.61
C PHE A 197 18.22 -2.79 61.28
N GLY A 198 17.14 -3.58 61.33
CA GLY A 198 16.29 -3.95 60.19
C GLY A 198 15.54 -2.74 59.62
N ALA A 199 15.07 -1.83 60.45
CA ALA A 199 14.40 -0.59 60.04
C ALA A 199 15.39 0.45 59.51
N VAL A 200 16.61 0.56 60.05
CA VAL A 200 17.67 1.44 59.53
C VAL A 200 18.23 0.91 58.22
N SER A 201 18.44 -0.40 58.09
CA SER A 201 18.81 -1.01 56.80
C SER A 201 17.68 -0.95 55.78
N ALA A 202 16.42 -1.18 56.17
CA ALA A 202 15.26 -1.00 55.29
C ALA A 202 15.03 0.47 54.91
N THR A 203 15.16 1.45 55.80
CA THR A 203 15.03 2.88 55.45
C THR A 203 16.19 3.35 54.59
N ARG A 204 17.43 2.85 54.82
CA ARG A 204 18.56 3.09 53.91
C ARG A 204 18.32 2.45 52.53
N ALA A 205 17.80 1.22 52.47
CA ALA A 205 17.47 0.54 51.21
C ALA A 205 16.27 1.19 50.48
N ILE A 206 15.28 1.69 51.21
CA ILE A 206 14.14 2.43 50.66
C ILE A 206 14.57 3.83 50.22
N ALA A 207 15.50 4.49 50.91
CA ALA A 207 16.06 5.78 50.50
C ALA A 207 16.98 5.65 49.28
N SER A 208 17.88 4.66 49.25
CA SER A 208 18.74 4.39 48.10
C SER A 208 17.91 3.96 46.90
N ALA A 209 16.92 3.09 47.07
CA ALA A 209 15.98 2.75 46.01
C ALA A 209 15.13 3.95 45.58
N LYS A 210 14.68 4.82 46.48
CA LYS A 210 13.94 6.04 46.11
C LYS A 210 14.78 6.95 45.21
N SER A 211 16.06 7.16 45.53
CA SER A 211 16.97 7.92 44.65
C SER A 211 17.26 7.15 43.35
N ALA A 212 17.58 5.85 43.40
CA ALA A 212 17.79 5.04 42.20
C ALA A 212 16.58 5.08 41.24
N MET A 213 15.36 5.03 41.76
CA MET A 213 14.12 5.09 40.99
C MET A 213 13.76 6.50 40.49
N THR A 214 14.08 7.57 41.23
CA THR A 214 13.76 8.97 40.82
C THR A 214 14.85 9.64 39.99
N ASP A 215 16.10 9.30 40.22
CA ASP A 215 17.27 9.89 39.56
C ASP A 215 17.79 8.97 38.45
N GLY A 216 17.90 7.66 38.71
CA GLY A 216 18.16 6.65 37.68
C GLY A 216 17.03 6.56 36.66
N GLY A 217 15.77 6.63 37.09
CA GLY A 217 14.61 6.70 36.19
C GLY A 217 14.61 7.96 35.31
N ARG A 218 15.01 9.11 35.85
CA ARG A 218 15.17 10.36 35.09
C ARG A 218 16.31 10.27 34.09
N GLN A 219 17.45 9.71 34.48
CA GLN A 219 18.60 9.48 33.59
C GLN A 219 18.25 8.49 32.47
N ALA A 220 17.56 7.39 32.78
CA ALA A 220 17.13 6.41 31.78
C ALA A 220 16.21 7.03 30.72
N VAL A 221 15.17 7.75 31.15
CA VAL A 221 14.24 8.45 30.22
C VAL A 221 14.95 9.54 29.42
N GLN A 222 15.90 10.27 30.02
CA GLN A 222 16.67 11.28 29.29
C GLN A 222 17.58 10.63 28.24
N ASN A 223 18.24 9.52 28.57
CA ASN A 223 19.10 8.81 27.64
C ASN A 223 18.31 8.13 26.51
N MET A 224 17.10 7.60 26.76
CA MET A 224 16.20 7.16 25.69
C MET A 224 15.80 8.30 24.74
N ARG A 225 15.62 9.54 25.24
CA ARG A 225 15.34 10.72 24.40
C ARG A 225 16.54 11.13 23.55
N THR A 226 17.74 11.17 24.15
CA THR A 226 18.99 11.39 23.40
C THR A 226 19.16 10.33 22.31
N ALA A 227 18.87 9.06 22.63
CA ALA A 227 18.96 7.96 21.69
C ALA A 227 17.97 8.10 20.52
N ALA A 228 16.72 8.44 20.80
CA ALA A 228 15.69 8.66 19.78
C ALA A 228 16.03 9.83 18.86
N GLU A 229 16.53 10.95 19.39
CA GLU A 229 16.93 12.11 18.56
C GLU A 229 18.20 11.83 17.75
N ALA A 230 19.17 11.10 18.30
CA ALA A 230 20.36 10.67 17.56
C ALA A 230 19.98 9.74 16.40
N ALA A 231 19.16 8.70 16.65
CA ALA A 231 18.67 7.78 15.63
C ALA A 231 17.84 8.50 14.55
N LYS A 232 16.93 9.40 14.96
CA LYS A 232 16.16 10.28 14.07
C LYS A 232 17.05 11.10 13.14
N ASN A 233 18.25 11.46 13.56
CA ASN A 233 19.22 12.22 12.75
C ASN A 233 20.23 11.35 12.00
N GLY A 234 20.23 10.03 12.20
CA GLY A 234 21.13 9.06 11.56
C GLY A 234 22.44 8.81 12.30
N ASP A 235 22.61 9.35 13.51
CA ASP A 235 23.74 9.02 14.39
C ASP A 235 23.39 7.77 15.21
N PHE A 236 23.44 6.62 14.55
CA PHE A 236 23.15 5.33 15.16
C PHE A 236 24.19 4.92 16.22
N LYS A 237 25.40 5.50 16.18
CA LYS A 237 26.44 5.25 17.18
C LYS A 237 26.09 5.92 18.50
N THR A 238 25.81 7.22 18.51
CA THR A 238 25.36 7.95 19.71
C THR A 238 24.03 7.40 20.20
N ALA A 239 23.14 6.96 19.29
CA ALA A 239 21.90 6.30 19.67
C ALA A 239 22.13 4.98 20.42
N SER A 240 22.98 4.09 19.90
CA SER A 240 23.32 2.81 20.53
C SER A 240 23.97 3.00 21.90
N THR A 241 24.92 3.94 22.04
CA THR A 241 25.52 4.29 23.33
C THR A 241 24.46 4.79 24.32
N SER A 242 23.60 5.73 23.90
CA SER A 242 22.54 6.30 24.75
C SER A 242 21.51 5.25 25.18
N PHE A 243 21.12 4.34 24.30
CA PHE A 243 20.25 3.20 24.66
C PHE A 243 20.94 2.23 25.62
N SER A 244 22.22 1.91 25.41
CA SER A 244 22.98 1.03 26.32
C SER A 244 23.11 1.63 27.72
N GLU A 245 23.34 2.94 27.84
CA GLU A 245 23.32 3.62 29.13
C GLU A 245 21.93 3.58 29.77
N ALA A 246 20.86 3.81 29.01
CA ALA A 246 19.50 3.74 29.52
C ALA A 246 19.18 2.33 30.07
N SER A 247 19.59 1.27 29.37
CA SER A 247 19.40 -0.12 29.83
C SER A 247 20.11 -0.38 31.17
N GLU A 248 21.37 0.02 31.35
CA GLU A 248 22.07 -0.16 32.63
C GLU A 248 21.41 0.61 33.79
N LYS A 249 20.80 1.79 33.51
CA LYS A 249 19.98 2.50 34.53
C LYS A 249 18.73 1.70 34.90
N PHE A 250 18.03 1.09 33.93
CA PHE A 250 16.91 0.19 34.22
C PHE A 250 17.36 -1.09 34.93
N ARG A 251 18.49 -1.69 34.55
CA ARG A 251 19.08 -2.87 35.19
C ARG A 251 19.42 -2.60 36.68
N THR A 252 20.00 -1.44 36.97
CA THR A 252 20.28 -0.97 38.34
C THR A 252 18.99 -0.77 39.16
N MET A 253 17.92 -0.27 38.53
CA MET A 253 16.61 -0.14 39.17
C MET A 253 15.94 -1.50 39.42
N ASP A 254 16.08 -2.47 38.52
CA ASP A 254 15.53 -3.82 38.68
C ASP A 254 16.24 -4.59 39.81
N GLU A 255 17.57 -4.53 39.88
CA GLU A 255 18.35 -5.08 41.00
C GLU A 255 17.91 -4.46 42.34
N SER A 256 17.70 -3.14 42.37
CA SER A 256 17.19 -2.42 43.55
C SER A 256 15.79 -2.88 43.95
N LEU A 257 14.88 -3.03 42.98
CA LEU A 257 13.52 -3.57 43.19
C LEU A 257 13.55 -5.04 43.65
N GLY A 258 14.48 -5.85 43.15
CA GLY A 258 14.67 -7.25 43.55
C GLY A 258 15.10 -7.38 45.01
N LEU A 259 15.96 -6.47 45.50
CA LEU A 259 16.33 -6.37 46.91
C LEU A 259 15.13 -5.94 47.78
N ILE A 260 14.41 -4.88 47.39
CA ILE A 260 13.18 -4.46 48.07
C ILE A 260 12.15 -5.59 48.11
N GLY A 261 11.96 -6.30 47.01
CA GLY A 261 11.01 -7.40 46.90
C GLY A 261 11.32 -8.57 47.83
N LYS A 262 12.61 -8.87 48.07
CA LYS A 262 13.03 -9.87 49.07
C LYS A 262 12.71 -9.40 50.50
N ILE A 263 12.91 -8.12 50.81
CA ILE A 263 12.67 -7.53 52.14
C ILE A 263 11.17 -7.33 52.43
N LEU A 264 10.39 -6.88 51.44
CA LEU A 264 8.98 -6.52 51.63
C LEU A 264 7.98 -7.66 51.36
N ARG A 265 8.36 -8.78 50.72
CA ARG A 265 7.44 -9.92 50.49
C ARG A 265 6.66 -10.39 51.73
N PRO A 266 7.25 -10.44 52.96
CA PRO A 266 6.48 -10.76 54.18
C PRO A 266 5.48 -9.66 54.57
N VAL A 267 5.87 -8.39 54.40
CA VAL A 267 5.12 -7.20 54.87
C VAL A 267 4.03 -6.79 53.88
N ALA A 268 4.20 -7.07 52.60
CA ALA A 268 3.27 -6.71 51.51
C ALA A 268 1.88 -7.35 51.65
N LYS A 269 1.73 -8.40 52.47
CA LYS A 269 0.43 -8.98 52.84
C LYS A 269 -0.39 -8.12 53.83
N LEU A 270 0.24 -7.13 54.47
CA LEU A 270 -0.35 -6.31 55.54
C LEU A 270 -0.55 -4.84 55.15
N ILE A 271 -0.04 -4.41 53.99
CA ILE A 271 -0.17 -3.04 53.50
C ILE A 271 -1.32 -2.98 52.48
N PRO A 272 -2.35 -2.13 52.67
CA PRO A 272 -3.39 -1.92 51.67
C PRO A 272 -2.78 -1.42 50.34
N ALA A 273 -2.79 -2.29 49.33
CA ALA A 273 -2.01 -2.13 48.11
C ALA A 273 -2.56 -1.04 47.18
N LYS A 274 -2.24 0.23 47.45
CA LYS A 274 -2.52 1.36 46.54
C LYS A 274 -1.55 1.39 45.34
N ASN A 275 -1.64 0.35 44.51
CA ASN A 275 -1.18 0.17 43.12
C ASN A 275 0.29 0.45 42.73
N ALA A 276 0.95 1.48 43.25
CA ALA A 276 2.27 1.96 42.80
C ALA A 276 3.39 0.91 42.89
N VAL A 277 3.38 0.10 43.95
CA VAL A 277 4.40 -0.95 44.18
C VAL A 277 4.34 -2.07 43.12
N LEU A 278 3.18 -2.27 42.48
CA LEU A 278 3.00 -3.24 41.40
C LEU A 278 3.33 -2.63 40.02
N ALA A 279 3.14 -1.33 39.85
CA ALA A 279 3.48 -0.63 38.60
C ALA A 279 4.99 -0.47 38.39
N ALA A 280 5.76 -0.26 39.46
CA ALA A 280 7.18 0.05 39.36
C ALA A 280 8.05 -1.05 38.69
N PRO A 281 7.93 -2.35 39.02
CA PRO A 281 8.67 -3.41 38.32
C PRO A 281 8.28 -3.53 36.84
N ILE A 282 6.99 -3.34 36.52
CA ILE A 282 6.50 -3.39 35.14
C ILE A 282 7.12 -2.26 34.31
N LEU A 283 7.15 -1.03 34.84
CA LEU A 283 7.76 0.12 34.17
C LEU A 283 9.27 -0.06 33.97
N VAL A 284 9.96 -0.68 34.93
CA VAL A 284 11.41 -0.90 34.84
C VAL A 284 11.75 -2.00 33.83
N ASP A 285 11.05 -3.14 33.83
CA ASP A 285 11.27 -4.20 32.83
C ASP A 285 10.87 -3.75 31.42
N ALA A 286 9.77 -3.01 31.27
CA ALA A 286 9.36 -2.43 29.99
C ALA A 286 10.39 -1.40 29.48
N GLY A 287 10.86 -0.49 30.34
CA GLY A 287 11.89 0.48 29.99
C GLY A 287 13.21 -0.18 29.60
N ARG A 288 13.62 -1.23 30.34
CA ARG A 288 14.80 -2.04 30.01
C ARG A 288 14.68 -2.70 28.64
N ARG A 289 13.55 -3.37 28.34
CA ARG A 289 13.28 -3.98 27.03
C ARG A 289 13.42 -2.97 25.90
N LEU A 290 12.72 -1.83 26.00
CA LEU A 290 12.76 -0.77 24.99
C LEU A 290 14.18 -0.20 24.79
N ALA A 291 15.01 -0.18 25.84
CA ALA A 291 16.42 0.22 25.75
C ALA A 291 17.31 -0.87 25.14
N ASP A 292 17.14 -2.15 25.49
CA ASP A 292 17.86 -3.29 24.91
C ASP A 292 17.52 -3.48 23.42
N ASP A 293 16.23 -3.40 23.07
CA ASP A 293 15.71 -3.46 21.70
C ASP A 293 16.22 -2.27 20.87
N GLY A 294 16.11 -1.05 21.42
CA GLY A 294 16.62 0.17 20.78
C GLY A 294 18.13 0.15 20.56
N LYS A 295 18.91 -0.37 21.53
CA LYS A 295 20.34 -0.62 21.38
C LYS A 295 20.60 -1.60 20.25
N THR A 296 19.95 -2.75 20.25
CA THR A 296 20.17 -3.83 19.28
C THR A 296 19.96 -3.35 17.84
N LEU A 297 18.86 -2.63 17.60
CA LEU A 297 18.56 -2.04 16.29
C LEU A 297 19.60 -1.00 15.87
N THR A 298 19.98 -0.09 16.76
CA THR A 298 20.92 1.01 16.43
C THR A 298 22.37 0.56 16.35
N GLU A 299 22.78 -0.45 17.12
CA GLU A 299 24.11 -1.05 17.06
C GLU A 299 24.35 -1.74 15.71
N ALA A 300 23.39 -2.54 15.24
CA ALA A 300 23.46 -3.17 13.92
C ALA A 300 23.48 -2.13 12.77
N LEU A 301 22.70 -1.05 12.88
CA LEU A 301 22.72 0.05 11.90
C LEU A 301 24.02 0.87 11.95
N ALA A 302 24.70 0.94 13.10
CA ALA A 302 26.01 1.59 13.25
C ALA A 302 27.19 0.74 12.75
N GLN A 303 27.02 -0.59 12.64
CA GLN A 303 28.03 -1.51 12.09
C GLN A 303 28.03 -1.59 10.56
N LEU A 304 26.97 -1.12 9.88
CA LEU A 304 26.93 -1.05 8.42
C LEU A 304 27.95 -0.03 7.90
N ASP A 305 28.73 -0.39 6.86
CA ASP A 305 29.51 0.60 6.11
C ASP A 305 28.54 1.67 5.59
N PRO A 306 28.78 2.98 5.82
CA PRO A 306 28.08 4.07 5.18
C PRO A 306 27.78 3.83 3.69
N LYS A 307 28.74 3.27 2.94
CA LYS A 307 28.66 2.99 1.50
C LYS A 307 27.75 1.81 1.13
N SER A 308 27.27 1.02 2.10
CA SER A 308 26.38 -0.13 1.86
C SER A 308 25.18 0.26 0.99
N ALA A 309 24.84 -0.56 -0.01
CA ALA A 309 23.68 -0.33 -0.86
C ALA A 309 22.38 -0.20 -0.02
N PRO A 310 21.37 0.59 -0.44
CA PRO A 310 20.11 0.73 0.28
C PRO A 310 19.40 -0.61 0.53
N ALA A 311 19.56 -1.59 -0.36
CA ALA A 311 19.08 -2.97 -0.18
C ALA A 311 19.72 -3.69 1.03
N GLN A 312 21.03 -3.52 1.25
CA GLN A 312 21.73 -4.12 2.39
C GLN A 312 21.30 -3.45 3.71
N LYS A 313 21.07 -2.12 3.67
CA LYS A 313 20.46 -1.37 4.78
C LYS A 313 19.03 -1.83 5.06
N ALA A 314 18.23 -2.12 4.02
CA ALA A 314 16.88 -2.69 4.17
C ALA A 314 16.90 -4.07 4.82
N LEU A 315 17.79 -4.96 4.36
CA LEU A 315 17.94 -6.32 4.89
C LEU A 315 18.23 -6.29 6.40
N VAL A 316 19.23 -5.53 6.83
CA VAL A 316 19.58 -5.42 8.26
C VAL A 316 18.48 -4.71 9.05
N MET A 317 17.86 -3.64 8.53
CA MET A 317 16.74 -2.99 9.22
C MET A 317 15.54 -3.94 9.39
N SER A 318 15.23 -4.75 8.39
CA SER A 318 14.17 -5.76 8.45
C SER A 318 14.48 -6.84 9.48
N GLU A 319 15.69 -7.41 9.45
CA GLU A 319 16.12 -8.49 10.35
C GLU A 319 16.08 -8.04 11.82
N GLN A 320 16.52 -6.80 12.11
CA GLN A 320 16.57 -6.30 13.48
C GLN A 320 15.20 -5.80 13.98
N LEU A 321 14.36 -5.20 13.13
CA LEU A 321 12.98 -4.89 13.49
C LEU A 321 12.19 -6.18 13.77
N HIS A 322 12.34 -7.21 12.95
CA HIS A 322 11.70 -8.52 13.16
C HIS A 322 12.10 -9.15 14.50
N ARG A 323 13.37 -9.02 14.91
CA ARG A 323 13.87 -9.52 16.21
C ARG A 323 13.39 -8.71 17.42
N THR A 324 13.28 -7.39 17.28
CA THR A 324 13.05 -6.48 18.43
C THR A 324 11.57 -6.14 18.64
N LEU A 325 10.74 -6.15 17.59
CA LEU A 325 9.31 -5.81 17.68
C LEU A 325 8.54 -6.64 18.74
N PRO A 326 8.76 -7.96 18.93
CA PRO A 326 8.08 -8.71 19.99
C PRO A 326 8.45 -8.25 21.42
N GLY A 327 9.66 -7.73 21.62
CA GLY A 327 10.10 -7.14 22.89
C GLY A 327 9.37 -5.83 23.20
N VAL A 328 9.26 -4.97 22.18
CA VAL A 328 8.52 -3.70 22.20
C VAL A 328 7.02 -3.93 22.42
N GLU A 329 6.40 -4.85 21.66
CA GLU A 329 4.98 -5.19 21.80
C GLU A 329 4.66 -5.69 23.20
N LYS A 330 5.49 -6.57 23.77
CA LYS A 330 5.32 -7.02 25.17
C LYS A 330 5.48 -5.86 26.16
N ALA A 331 6.50 -5.02 26.00
CA ALA A 331 6.75 -3.89 26.90
C ALA A 331 5.54 -2.94 26.96
N PHE A 332 4.94 -2.62 25.81
CA PHE A 332 3.74 -1.78 25.75
C PHE A 332 2.47 -2.52 26.20
N ALA A 333 2.32 -3.81 25.94
CA ALA A 333 1.20 -4.61 26.45
C ALA A 333 1.20 -4.65 27.99
N ASP A 334 2.35 -4.88 28.63
CA ASP A 334 2.45 -4.89 30.09
C ASP A 334 2.26 -3.47 30.70
N VAL A 335 2.80 -2.42 30.06
CA VAL A 335 2.52 -1.01 30.44
C VAL A 335 1.04 -0.65 30.30
N SER A 336 0.34 -1.17 29.28
CA SER A 336 -1.09 -0.89 29.05
C SER A 336 -1.98 -1.36 30.21
N ARG A 337 -1.53 -2.35 31.00
CA ARG A 337 -2.26 -2.91 32.14
C ARG A 337 -2.18 -2.05 33.40
N ILE A 338 -1.30 -1.05 33.45
CA ILE A 338 -1.13 -0.17 34.62
C ILE A 338 -2.25 0.87 34.66
N ASP A 339 -2.95 0.94 35.79
CA ASP A 339 -3.89 2.01 36.14
C ASP A 339 -3.13 3.33 36.40
N PRO A 340 -3.45 4.46 35.73
CA PRO A 340 -2.78 5.74 35.96
C PRO A 340 -2.81 6.24 37.42
N SER A 341 -3.76 5.81 38.25
CA SER A 341 -3.79 6.12 39.69
C SER A 341 -2.58 5.56 40.45
N ALA A 342 -1.97 4.47 39.94
CA ALA A 342 -0.74 3.87 40.47
C ALA A 342 0.49 4.78 40.33
N ILE A 343 0.44 5.73 39.39
CA ILE A 343 1.56 6.62 39.10
C ILE A 343 1.51 7.82 40.07
N PRO A 344 2.66 8.30 40.60
CA PRO A 344 2.71 9.51 41.41
C PRO A 344 2.11 10.72 40.68
N ALA A 345 1.34 11.55 41.39
CA ALA A 345 0.53 12.61 40.79
C ALA A 345 1.24 13.48 39.72
N PRO A 346 2.50 13.94 39.91
CA PRO A 346 3.21 14.76 38.92
C PRO A 346 3.49 14.08 37.56
N TYR A 347 3.35 12.74 37.46
CA TYR A 347 3.69 11.98 36.25
C TYR A 347 2.49 11.26 35.62
N ARG A 348 1.30 11.35 36.22
CA ARG A 348 0.10 10.62 35.75
C ARG A 348 -0.30 10.99 34.33
N GLU A 349 -0.26 12.28 34.02
CA GLU A 349 -0.62 12.80 32.70
C GLU A 349 0.38 12.36 31.63
N THR A 350 1.68 12.55 31.89
CA THR A 350 2.75 12.09 31.00
C THR A 350 2.66 10.58 30.76
N PHE A 351 2.40 9.79 31.81
CA PHE A 351 2.19 8.35 31.69
C PHE A 351 0.94 8.02 30.85
N SER A 352 -0.18 8.70 31.11
CA SER A 352 -1.44 8.48 30.38
C SER A 352 -1.31 8.83 28.90
N ASN A 353 -0.54 9.86 28.56
CA ASN A 353 -0.30 10.26 27.17
C ASN A 353 0.69 9.31 26.47
N ALA A 354 1.77 8.87 27.14
CA ALA A 354 2.63 7.81 26.61
C ALA A 354 1.88 6.48 26.40
N LYS A 355 0.99 6.10 27.33
CA LYS A 355 0.12 4.92 27.22
C LYS A 355 -0.90 5.01 26.07
N LYS A 356 -1.34 6.21 25.69
CA LYS A 356 -2.17 6.44 24.49
C LYS A 356 -1.36 6.34 23.19
N GLN A 357 -0.10 6.78 23.20
CA GLN A 357 0.79 6.78 22.02
C GLN A 357 1.44 5.41 21.75
N ALA A 358 1.57 4.55 22.75
CA ALA A 358 2.23 3.25 22.64
C ALA A 358 1.70 2.36 21.49
N PRO A 359 0.37 2.23 21.24
CA PRO A 359 -0.14 1.48 20.09
C PRO A 359 0.31 2.07 18.75
N GLN A 360 0.27 3.40 18.59
CA GLN A 360 0.69 4.08 17.37
C GLN A 360 2.18 3.84 17.06
N LEU A 361 3.02 3.76 18.10
CA LEU A 361 4.43 3.42 17.97
C LEU A 361 4.65 1.94 17.61
N THR A 362 3.89 1.00 18.19
CA THR A 362 3.86 -0.40 17.75
C THR A 362 3.47 -0.51 16.27
N ASP A 363 2.39 0.13 15.86
CA ASP A 363 1.91 0.10 14.46
C ASP A 363 2.93 0.75 13.50
N THR A 364 3.59 1.83 13.92
CA THR A 364 4.70 2.46 13.19
C THR A 364 5.86 1.49 12.97
N LEU A 365 6.30 0.77 14.02
CA LEU A 365 7.40 -0.18 13.94
C LEU A 365 7.03 -1.43 13.14
N ARG A 366 5.79 -1.91 13.26
CA ARG A 366 5.24 -3.01 12.45
C ARG A 366 5.17 -2.63 10.97
N ARG A 367 4.72 -1.41 10.63
CA ARG A 367 4.76 -0.87 9.26
C ARG A 367 6.20 -0.73 8.74
N ALA A 368 7.15 -0.35 9.59
CA ALA A 368 8.57 -0.27 9.22
C ALA A 368 9.19 -1.65 8.96
N GLU A 369 8.83 -2.70 9.71
CA GLU A 369 9.24 -4.09 9.43
C GLU A 369 8.67 -4.56 8.09
N LEU A 370 7.36 -4.42 7.89
CA LEU A 370 6.67 -4.83 6.67
C LEU A 370 7.28 -4.16 5.43
N LEU A 371 7.56 -2.85 5.53
CA LEU A 371 8.22 -2.07 4.49
C LEU A 371 9.66 -2.52 4.24
N ALA A 372 10.46 -2.72 5.29
CA ALA A 372 11.84 -3.18 5.16
C ALA A 372 11.90 -4.55 4.49
N SER A 373 11.05 -5.49 4.91
CA SER A 373 10.96 -6.84 4.34
C SER A 373 10.48 -6.82 2.89
N LEU A 374 9.46 -6.01 2.56
CA LEU A 374 8.96 -5.87 1.19
C LEU A 374 10.04 -5.30 0.27
N VAL A 375 10.72 -4.23 0.67
CA VAL A 375 11.84 -3.65 -0.08
C VAL A 375 12.95 -4.70 -0.26
N THR A 376 13.38 -5.36 0.81
CA THR A 376 14.44 -6.38 0.79
C THR A 376 14.15 -7.54 -0.18
N GLY A 377 12.90 -8.02 -0.23
CA GLY A 377 12.50 -9.07 -1.17
C GLY A 377 12.38 -8.58 -2.62
N ALA A 378 11.86 -7.36 -2.81
CA ALA A 378 11.65 -6.75 -4.12
C ALA A 378 12.97 -6.33 -4.80
N VAL A 379 13.96 -5.85 -4.06
CA VAL A 379 15.28 -5.48 -4.60
C VAL A 379 16.22 -6.67 -4.86
N GLY A 380 15.73 -7.90 -4.73
CA GLY A 380 16.48 -9.10 -5.08
C GLY A 380 17.67 -9.40 -4.16
N SER A 381 17.53 -9.24 -2.84
CA SER A 381 18.58 -9.58 -1.87
C SER A 381 19.03 -11.05 -1.97
N ALA A 382 18.08 -11.96 -2.20
CA ALA A 382 18.30 -13.40 -2.35
C ALA A 382 18.62 -13.85 -3.79
N GLY A 383 18.67 -12.94 -4.76
CA GLY A 383 18.86 -13.23 -6.18
C GLY A 383 18.07 -12.27 -7.09
N THR A 384 18.40 -12.24 -8.38
CA THR A 384 17.80 -11.33 -9.36
C THR A 384 16.27 -11.42 -9.38
N ARG A 385 15.61 -10.25 -9.42
CA ARG A 385 14.18 -10.08 -9.63
C ARG A 385 13.91 -9.34 -10.94
N ARG A 386 12.93 -9.79 -11.70
CA ARG A 386 12.52 -9.24 -12.99
C ARG A 386 11.13 -8.59 -12.89
N TYR A 387 11.04 -7.29 -13.16
CA TYR A 387 9.79 -6.53 -13.11
C TYR A 387 9.39 -6.01 -14.48
N LEU A 388 8.10 -6.12 -14.80
CA LEU A 388 7.48 -5.43 -15.91
C LEU A 388 6.87 -4.13 -15.39
N ILE A 389 7.46 -2.99 -15.74
CA ILE A 389 6.90 -1.67 -15.42
C ILE A 389 5.97 -1.27 -16.57
N VAL A 390 4.72 -0.90 -16.29
CA VAL A 390 3.77 -0.39 -17.29
C VAL A 390 3.49 1.09 -17.09
N PHE A 391 3.69 1.87 -18.13
CA PHE A 391 3.46 3.31 -18.14
C PHE A 391 2.07 3.61 -18.69
N GLN A 392 1.23 4.21 -17.85
CA GLN A 392 -0.19 4.41 -18.12
C GLN A 392 -0.48 5.88 -18.47
N ASN A 393 -1.08 6.12 -19.64
CA ASN A 393 -1.58 7.43 -19.99
C ASN A 393 -2.95 7.66 -19.34
N ASN A 394 -2.99 8.28 -18.17
CA ASN A 394 -4.22 8.53 -17.41
C ASN A 394 -5.12 9.65 -17.98
N ALA A 395 -4.71 10.30 -19.08
CA ALA A 395 -5.65 11.09 -19.90
C ALA A 395 -6.52 10.22 -20.84
N GLU A 396 -6.12 8.97 -21.07
CA GLU A 396 -6.87 7.90 -21.76
C GLU A 396 -7.26 6.84 -20.72
N LEU A 397 -8.20 7.20 -19.84
CA LEU A 397 -8.44 6.52 -18.57
C LEU A 397 -8.84 5.04 -18.76
N ARG A 398 -8.28 4.19 -17.91
CA ARG A 398 -8.56 2.74 -17.79
C ARG A 398 -8.79 2.41 -16.32
N ALA A 399 -9.35 1.24 -16.05
CA ALA A 399 -9.78 0.83 -14.71
C ALA A 399 -8.67 0.94 -13.64
N THR A 400 -7.40 0.68 -14.02
CA THR A 400 -6.24 0.77 -13.13
C THR A 400 -5.31 1.94 -13.40
N GLY A 401 -5.77 3.02 -14.05
CA GLY A 401 -4.95 4.22 -14.24
C GLY A 401 -5.08 4.86 -15.61
N GLY A 402 -4.74 4.11 -16.65
CA GLY A 402 -4.70 4.63 -18.01
C GLY A 402 -4.27 3.60 -19.04
N PHE A 403 -4.29 4.01 -20.30
CA PHE A 403 -3.88 3.21 -21.46
C PHE A 403 -2.39 2.86 -21.39
N ILE A 404 -2.05 1.57 -21.55
CA ILE A 404 -0.66 1.08 -21.44
C ILE A 404 0.06 1.29 -22.77
N GLY A 405 0.47 2.54 -23.02
CA GLY A 405 1.16 2.95 -24.26
C GLY A 405 2.64 2.62 -24.30
N SER A 406 3.27 2.24 -23.18
CA SER A 406 4.69 1.89 -23.06
C SER A 406 4.94 1.01 -21.83
N PHE A 407 6.05 0.28 -21.83
CA PHE A 407 6.49 -0.55 -20.71
C PHE A 407 8.02 -0.61 -20.63
N ALA A 408 8.55 -1.13 -19.53
CA ALA A 408 9.96 -1.43 -19.35
C ALA A 408 10.15 -2.81 -18.71
N LEU A 409 11.23 -3.51 -19.05
CA LEU A 409 11.71 -4.67 -18.32
C LEU A 409 12.88 -4.25 -17.42
N LEU A 410 12.74 -4.41 -16.11
CA LEU A 410 13.72 -4.04 -15.10
C LEU A 410 14.23 -5.30 -14.39
N ASP A 411 15.54 -5.55 -14.44
CA ASP A 411 16.19 -6.58 -13.63
C ASP A 411 16.93 -5.93 -12.46
N VAL A 412 16.60 -6.32 -11.22
CA VAL A 412 17.24 -5.84 -9.98
C VAL A 412 17.93 -7.01 -9.28
N ASN A 413 19.19 -6.85 -8.90
CA ASN A 413 19.98 -7.87 -8.19
C ASN A 413 20.69 -7.22 -7.00
N LYS A 414 20.39 -7.66 -5.78
CA LYS A 414 20.98 -7.15 -4.51
C LYS A 414 20.89 -5.62 -4.33
N GLY A 415 19.87 -4.98 -4.91
CA GLY A 415 19.70 -3.52 -4.89
C GLY A 415 20.31 -2.75 -6.07
N GLU A 416 21.00 -3.42 -6.97
CA GLU A 416 21.56 -2.81 -8.18
C GLU A 416 20.70 -3.12 -9.40
N ILE A 417 20.56 -2.14 -10.31
CA ILE A 417 19.85 -2.32 -11.58
C ILE A 417 20.81 -3.04 -12.54
N ALA A 418 20.54 -4.32 -12.79
CA ALA A 418 21.33 -5.18 -13.65
C ALA A 418 20.97 -5.01 -15.14
N ASN A 419 19.72 -4.68 -15.43
CA ASN A 419 19.21 -4.38 -16.78
C ASN A 419 18.01 -3.43 -16.69
N LEU A 420 17.85 -2.57 -17.70
CA LEU A 420 16.66 -1.76 -17.93
C LEU A 420 16.42 -1.64 -19.43
N GLU A 421 15.38 -2.30 -19.93
CA GLU A 421 15.00 -2.32 -21.36
C GLU A 421 13.68 -1.57 -21.55
N ILE A 422 13.61 -0.66 -22.53
CA ILE A 422 12.40 0.12 -22.85
C ILE A 422 12.20 0.12 -24.37
N PRO A 423 11.33 -0.74 -24.92
CA PRO A 423 11.13 -0.88 -26.36
C PRO A 423 10.58 0.38 -27.04
N GLY A 424 11.15 0.74 -28.20
CA GLY A 424 10.90 2.01 -28.90
C GLY A 424 9.53 2.14 -29.56
N GLY A 425 8.85 1.05 -29.90
CA GLY A 425 7.43 1.04 -30.30
C GLY A 425 6.48 0.82 -29.12
N GLY A 426 7.01 0.50 -27.93
CA GLY A 426 6.24 0.27 -26.71
C GLY A 426 5.32 -0.94 -26.85
N SER A 427 4.06 -0.80 -26.41
CA SER A 427 3.09 -1.89 -26.42
C SER A 427 2.67 -2.38 -27.83
N TYR A 428 3.07 -1.68 -28.89
CA TYR A 428 2.85 -2.11 -30.27
C TYR A 428 3.86 -3.17 -30.74
N ASP A 429 5.08 -3.17 -30.20
CA ASP A 429 6.14 -4.15 -30.53
C ASP A 429 5.69 -5.59 -30.18
N LEU A 430 4.87 -5.74 -29.14
CA LEU A 430 4.32 -7.02 -28.69
C LEU A 430 3.24 -7.62 -29.61
N LYS A 431 2.63 -6.82 -30.51
CA LYS A 431 1.44 -7.25 -31.27
C LYS A 431 1.75 -8.29 -32.32
N GLY A 432 2.90 -8.18 -33.01
CA GLY A 432 3.31 -9.13 -34.05
C GLY A 432 3.80 -10.48 -33.51
N SER A 433 3.90 -10.65 -32.19
CA SER A 433 4.41 -11.87 -31.54
C SER A 433 3.42 -12.50 -30.56
N LEU A 434 2.21 -11.96 -30.41
CA LEU A 434 1.14 -12.52 -29.59
C LEU A 434 0.68 -13.86 -30.16
N LYS A 435 0.78 -14.94 -29.36
CA LYS A 435 0.46 -16.31 -29.78
C LYS A 435 -0.98 -16.72 -29.52
N GLU A 436 -1.59 -16.18 -28.47
CA GLU A 436 -2.92 -16.57 -27.98
C GLU A 436 -3.88 -15.38 -28.08
N HIS A 437 -5.01 -15.57 -28.76
CA HIS A 437 -5.91 -14.51 -29.21
C HIS A 437 -7.28 -14.65 -28.55
N TYR A 438 -7.68 -13.63 -27.78
CA TYR A 438 -8.96 -13.60 -27.07
C TYR A 438 -9.83 -12.42 -27.51
N ALA A 439 -11.14 -12.62 -27.54
CA ALA A 439 -12.10 -11.54 -27.76
C ALA A 439 -11.96 -10.47 -26.67
N ALA A 440 -11.96 -9.19 -27.08
CA ALA A 440 -11.96 -8.07 -26.15
C ALA A 440 -13.22 -8.07 -25.27
N PRO A 441 -13.20 -7.50 -24.05
CA PRO A 441 -14.43 -7.24 -23.28
C PRO A 441 -15.45 -6.51 -24.14
N GLN A 442 -16.74 -6.87 -24.07
CA GLN A 442 -17.76 -6.37 -25.01
C GLN A 442 -17.71 -4.84 -25.24
N PRO A 443 -17.52 -3.97 -24.21
CA PRO A 443 -17.44 -2.53 -24.44
C PRO A 443 -16.24 -2.11 -25.30
N MET A 444 -15.09 -2.78 -25.16
CA MET A 444 -13.85 -2.46 -25.88
C MET A 444 -13.93 -2.79 -27.38
N ARG A 445 -14.89 -3.64 -27.78
CA ARG A 445 -15.14 -4.01 -29.19
C ARG A 445 -15.53 -2.81 -30.06
N LEU A 446 -15.89 -1.67 -29.45
CA LEU A 446 -16.03 -0.36 -30.12
C LEU A 446 -14.73 0.08 -30.83
N ILE A 447 -13.56 -0.13 -30.22
CA ILE A 447 -12.26 0.18 -30.84
C ILE A 447 -11.59 -1.04 -31.46
N ASN A 448 -11.62 -2.20 -30.79
CA ASN A 448 -10.86 -3.38 -31.21
C ASN A 448 -11.58 -4.67 -30.76
N PRO A 449 -11.92 -5.61 -31.67
CA PRO A 449 -12.55 -6.87 -31.28
C PRO A 449 -11.58 -7.86 -30.62
N LEU A 450 -10.27 -7.66 -30.78
CA LEU A 450 -9.20 -8.50 -30.21
C LEU A 450 -8.65 -7.85 -28.93
N TRP A 451 -8.56 -8.60 -27.84
CA TRP A 451 -7.92 -8.14 -26.61
C TRP A 451 -6.39 -8.16 -26.75
N GLN A 452 -5.72 -7.13 -26.25
CA GLN A 452 -4.28 -6.92 -26.46
C GLN A 452 -3.65 -6.23 -25.25
N PHE A 453 -2.33 -6.40 -25.11
CA PHE A 453 -1.52 -5.90 -23.99
C PHE A 453 -1.84 -4.45 -23.57
N GLN A 454 -1.98 -3.50 -24.51
CA GLN A 454 -2.16 -2.09 -24.17
C GLN A 454 -3.49 -1.75 -23.46
N ASP A 455 -4.47 -2.66 -23.56
CA ASP A 455 -5.82 -2.57 -22.98
C ASP A 455 -6.10 -3.76 -22.03
N SER A 456 -5.06 -4.49 -21.61
CA SER A 456 -5.18 -5.67 -20.74
C SER A 456 -5.62 -5.36 -19.31
N ASN A 457 -5.56 -4.09 -18.89
CA ASN A 457 -5.98 -3.63 -17.57
C ASN A 457 -7.49 -3.30 -17.48
N TRP A 458 -8.33 -4.27 -17.88
CA TRP A 458 -9.79 -4.12 -17.88
C TRP A 458 -10.43 -4.13 -16.48
N SER A 459 -9.96 -4.98 -15.57
CA SER A 459 -10.51 -5.05 -14.20
C SER A 459 -9.88 -3.96 -13.32
N PRO A 460 -10.67 -3.22 -12.50
CA PRO A 460 -10.12 -2.27 -11.54
C PRO A 460 -9.34 -2.92 -10.40
N ASP A 461 -9.49 -4.23 -10.17
CA ASP A 461 -8.58 -4.97 -9.32
C ASP A 461 -7.21 -5.09 -10.01
N PHE A 462 -6.24 -4.31 -9.54
CA PHE A 462 -4.93 -4.29 -10.16
C PHE A 462 -4.17 -5.62 -10.05
N PRO A 463 -4.24 -6.44 -8.99
CA PRO A 463 -3.69 -7.80 -9.02
C PRO A 463 -4.20 -8.64 -10.19
N THR A 464 -5.51 -8.63 -10.47
CA THR A 464 -6.13 -9.34 -11.61
C THR A 464 -5.65 -8.76 -12.95
N SER A 465 -5.63 -7.43 -13.08
CA SER A 465 -5.12 -6.77 -14.28
C SER A 465 -3.61 -6.95 -14.48
N ALA A 466 -2.81 -7.01 -13.41
CA ALA A 466 -1.37 -7.22 -13.44
C ALA A 466 -0.99 -8.65 -13.85
N GLN A 467 -1.71 -9.65 -13.36
CA GLN A 467 -1.61 -11.02 -13.85
C GLN A 467 -1.91 -11.08 -15.36
N THR A 468 -2.95 -10.36 -15.81
CA THR A 468 -3.33 -10.30 -17.23
C THR A 468 -2.27 -9.58 -18.08
N VAL A 469 -1.73 -8.45 -17.61
CA VAL A 469 -0.59 -7.73 -18.22
C VAL A 469 0.64 -8.63 -18.37
N ALA A 470 1.02 -9.33 -17.29
CA ALA A 470 2.15 -10.26 -17.31
C ALA A 470 1.94 -11.45 -18.25
N TRP A 471 0.70 -11.99 -18.29
CA TRP A 471 0.31 -13.04 -19.22
C TRP A 471 0.43 -12.58 -20.68
N PHE A 472 -0.10 -11.40 -21.04
CA PHE A 472 0.02 -10.89 -22.41
C PHE A 472 1.49 -10.68 -22.82
N TYR A 473 2.34 -10.20 -21.91
CA TYR A 473 3.78 -10.07 -22.17
C TYR A 473 4.44 -11.42 -22.46
N GLU A 474 4.14 -12.43 -21.64
CA GLU A 474 4.63 -13.81 -21.80
C GLU A 474 4.14 -14.45 -23.12
N LYS A 475 2.86 -14.26 -23.47
CA LYS A 475 2.28 -14.77 -24.73
C LYS A 475 2.71 -14.02 -25.98
N SER A 476 3.19 -12.77 -25.85
CA SER A 476 3.94 -12.05 -26.88
C SER A 476 5.42 -12.43 -26.95
N GLY A 477 5.87 -13.46 -26.20
CA GLY A 477 7.24 -13.96 -26.25
C GLY A 477 8.21 -13.31 -25.27
N GLY A 478 7.73 -12.42 -24.40
CA GLY A 478 8.50 -11.88 -23.29
C GLY A 478 8.82 -12.94 -22.22
N PRO A 479 9.87 -12.74 -21.42
CA PRO A 479 10.16 -13.60 -20.27
C PRO A 479 9.10 -13.49 -19.16
N THR A 480 9.03 -14.52 -18.33
CA THR A 480 8.31 -14.48 -17.05
C THR A 480 8.87 -13.41 -16.11
N VAL A 481 8.00 -12.79 -15.30
CA VAL A 481 8.34 -11.68 -14.39
C VAL A 481 7.98 -12.03 -12.93
N ASP A 482 8.76 -11.55 -11.95
CA ASP A 482 8.49 -11.65 -10.51
C ASP A 482 7.36 -10.72 -10.05
N GLY A 483 7.04 -9.68 -10.84
CA GLY A 483 5.98 -8.75 -10.55
C GLY A 483 5.74 -7.72 -11.66
N VAL A 484 4.70 -6.91 -11.47
CA VAL A 484 4.31 -5.81 -12.35
C VAL A 484 4.18 -4.53 -11.53
N ILE A 485 4.69 -3.43 -12.05
CA ILE A 485 4.63 -2.11 -11.42
C ILE A 485 3.91 -1.17 -12.38
N ALA A 486 2.74 -0.66 -12.02
CA ALA A 486 2.07 0.38 -12.80
C ALA A 486 2.50 1.76 -12.34
N VAL A 487 2.73 2.67 -13.30
CA VAL A 487 3.05 4.08 -13.06
C VAL A 487 2.22 4.95 -14.00
N ASN A 488 1.37 5.80 -13.44
CA ASN A 488 0.56 6.78 -14.19
C ASN A 488 1.40 7.99 -14.60
N ALA A 489 1.10 8.59 -15.77
CA ALA A 489 1.85 9.72 -16.30
C ALA A 489 1.86 10.94 -15.36
N SER A 490 0.79 11.14 -14.58
CA SER A 490 0.69 12.07 -13.44
C SER A 490 1.84 11.98 -12.43
N PHE A 491 2.41 10.79 -12.21
CA PHE A 491 3.52 10.61 -11.26
C PHE A 491 4.79 11.32 -11.72
N MET A 492 5.03 11.40 -13.03
CA MET A 492 6.24 12.00 -13.59
C MET A 492 6.31 13.51 -13.34
N GLU A 493 5.18 14.21 -13.24
CA GLU A 493 5.14 15.63 -12.92
C GLU A 493 5.62 15.87 -11.47
N ASN A 494 5.07 15.10 -10.52
CA ASN A 494 5.52 15.06 -9.12
C ASN A 494 7.02 14.72 -8.99
N LEU A 495 7.51 13.79 -9.80
CA LEU A 495 8.92 13.39 -9.82
C LEU A 495 9.84 14.50 -10.36
N LEU A 496 9.38 15.28 -11.34
CA LEU A 496 10.10 16.42 -11.92
C LEU A 496 10.06 17.67 -11.03
N GLU A 497 9.08 17.82 -10.15
CA GLU A 497 9.13 18.84 -9.08
C GLU A 497 10.28 18.57 -8.09
N VAL A 498 10.58 17.31 -7.82
CA VAL A 498 11.64 16.91 -6.88
C VAL A 498 13.02 16.86 -7.54
N THR A 499 13.12 16.29 -8.74
CA THR A 499 14.40 16.13 -9.46
C THR A 499 14.78 17.34 -10.31
N GLY A 500 13.84 18.26 -10.56
CA GLY A 500 14.01 19.41 -11.45
C GLY A 500 14.13 19.03 -12.95
N PRO A 501 14.25 20.02 -13.84
CA PRO A 501 14.10 19.80 -15.28
C PRO A 501 15.10 18.82 -15.93
N ILE A 502 14.62 17.98 -16.85
CA ILE A 502 15.42 17.03 -17.65
C ILE A 502 15.70 17.64 -19.02
N ALA A 503 16.98 17.76 -19.37
CA ALA A 503 17.39 18.21 -20.70
C ALA A 503 17.40 17.05 -21.71
N MET A 504 16.72 17.25 -22.84
CA MET A 504 16.65 16.35 -23.99
C MET A 504 17.21 17.08 -25.22
N PRO A 505 18.52 17.42 -25.24
CA PRO A 505 19.13 18.22 -26.32
C PRO A 505 19.02 17.54 -27.70
N GLU A 506 18.96 16.21 -27.74
CA GLU A 506 18.77 15.41 -28.96
C GLU A 506 17.41 15.70 -29.63
N TYR A 507 16.45 16.18 -28.85
CA TYR A 507 15.10 16.56 -29.27
C TYR A 507 14.88 18.09 -29.24
N GLY A 508 15.90 18.88 -28.87
CA GLY A 508 15.78 20.32 -28.64
C GLY A 508 14.89 20.72 -27.44
N LYS A 509 14.59 19.79 -26.53
CA LYS A 509 13.58 19.98 -25.46
C LYS A 509 14.18 20.05 -24.06
N THR A 510 13.45 20.68 -23.15
CA THR A 510 13.65 20.56 -21.69
C THR A 510 12.31 20.25 -21.04
N LEU A 511 12.23 19.12 -20.35
CA LEU A 511 11.04 18.66 -19.64
C LEU A 511 11.06 19.17 -18.21
N THR A 512 9.95 19.74 -17.77
CA THR A 512 9.66 20.28 -16.43
C THR A 512 8.35 19.68 -15.94
N SER A 513 8.05 19.76 -14.64
CA SER A 513 6.74 19.30 -14.13
C SER A 513 5.53 19.98 -14.77
N ARG A 514 5.69 21.17 -15.38
CA ARG A 514 4.60 21.95 -16.00
C ARG A 514 4.37 21.70 -17.49
N ASN A 515 5.35 21.14 -18.20
CA ASN A 515 5.24 20.84 -19.64
C ASN A 515 5.49 19.36 -19.97
N PHE A 516 5.82 18.53 -18.98
CA PHE A 516 6.13 17.11 -19.18
C PHE A 516 5.06 16.39 -19.99
N PHE A 517 3.79 16.45 -19.57
CA PHE A 517 2.71 15.76 -20.26
C PHE A 517 2.58 16.22 -21.72
N PHE A 518 2.47 17.53 -21.95
CA PHE A 518 2.27 18.09 -23.29
C PHE A 518 3.46 17.82 -24.23
N GLU A 519 4.70 18.06 -23.78
CA GLU A 519 5.89 17.89 -24.64
C GLU A 519 6.19 16.43 -24.94
N THR A 520 5.95 15.53 -23.97
CA THR A 520 6.03 14.08 -24.19
C THR A 520 4.94 13.65 -25.17
N GLN A 521 3.69 14.07 -24.95
CA GLN A 521 2.55 13.68 -25.78
C GLN A 521 2.70 14.15 -27.24
N LYS A 522 3.17 15.38 -27.44
CA LYS A 522 3.50 15.95 -28.76
C LYS A 522 4.64 15.16 -29.43
N GLN A 523 5.68 14.81 -28.67
CA GLN A 523 6.82 14.05 -29.17
C GLN A 523 6.43 12.63 -29.61
N VAL A 524 5.61 11.92 -28.82
CA VAL A 524 5.28 10.49 -29.08
C VAL A 524 4.13 10.25 -30.08
N GLU A 525 3.55 11.31 -30.65
CA GLU A 525 2.46 11.22 -31.66
C GLU A 525 2.67 12.10 -32.89
N MET A 526 3.38 13.24 -32.79
CA MET A 526 3.56 14.17 -33.91
C MET A 526 5.00 14.25 -34.42
N GLU A 527 5.96 14.36 -33.50
CA GLU A 527 7.35 14.74 -33.79
C GLU A 527 8.33 13.56 -33.76
N TYR A 528 7.83 12.33 -33.61
CA TYR A 528 8.65 11.10 -33.70
C TYR A 528 9.03 10.77 -35.15
N ASP A 529 10.12 10.02 -35.32
CA ASP A 529 10.55 9.56 -36.64
C ASP A 529 9.56 8.51 -37.19
N LYS A 530 8.87 8.88 -38.28
CA LYS A 530 7.86 8.05 -38.96
C LYS A 530 8.47 7.05 -39.95
N THR A 531 9.77 7.12 -40.20
CA THR A 531 10.53 6.15 -41.02
C THR A 531 11.07 5.01 -40.15
N GLU A 532 11.60 5.30 -38.95
CA GLU A 532 11.89 4.26 -37.95
C GLU A 532 10.60 3.73 -37.28
N ASN A 533 9.56 4.56 -37.22
CA ASN A 533 8.27 4.29 -36.60
C ASN A 533 8.36 3.80 -35.13
N LYS A 534 9.25 4.42 -34.34
CA LYS A 534 9.42 4.17 -32.89
C LYS A 534 8.85 5.33 -32.05
N PRO A 535 7.51 5.48 -31.93
CA PRO A 535 6.90 6.62 -31.25
C PRO A 535 7.27 6.75 -29.77
N LYS A 536 7.76 5.69 -29.12
CA LYS A 536 8.10 5.67 -27.69
C LYS A 536 9.61 5.76 -27.41
N GLN A 537 10.45 5.92 -28.45
CA GLN A 537 11.90 6.11 -28.30
C GLN A 537 12.25 7.28 -27.36
N PHE A 538 11.49 8.38 -27.40
CA PHE A 538 11.67 9.50 -26.48
C PHE A 538 11.57 9.12 -24.99
N ILE A 539 10.70 8.17 -24.65
CA ILE A 539 10.55 7.66 -23.27
C ILE A 539 11.74 6.75 -22.92
N SER A 540 12.22 5.95 -23.88
CA SER A 540 13.43 5.14 -23.77
C SER A 540 14.67 6.01 -23.49
N ASP A 541 14.86 7.10 -24.24
CA ASP A 541 16.00 8.02 -24.10
C ASP A 541 15.92 8.89 -22.82
N MET A 542 14.71 9.25 -22.39
CA MET A 542 14.46 10.06 -21.20
C MET A 542 14.72 9.28 -19.90
N SER A 543 14.31 8.02 -19.84
CA SER A 543 14.24 7.26 -18.58
C SER A 543 15.62 7.07 -17.89
N PRO A 544 16.72 6.76 -18.61
CA PRO A 544 18.07 6.76 -18.03
C PRO A 544 18.49 8.11 -17.44
N LYS A 545 18.04 9.23 -18.02
CA LYS A 545 18.35 10.58 -17.53
C LYS A 545 17.60 10.90 -16.24
N VAL A 546 16.34 10.48 -16.14
CA VAL A 546 15.53 10.55 -14.90
C VAL A 546 16.14 9.66 -13.81
N LEU A 547 16.45 8.41 -14.13
CA LEU A 547 17.08 7.46 -13.20
C LEU A 547 18.44 7.97 -12.70
N SER A 548 19.26 8.51 -13.59
CA SER A 548 20.56 9.10 -13.22
C SER A 548 20.41 10.29 -12.27
N LYS A 549 19.37 11.13 -12.42
CA LYS A 549 19.05 12.20 -11.46
C LYS A 549 18.62 11.66 -10.09
N ILE A 550 17.78 10.63 -10.05
CA ILE A 550 17.37 9.96 -8.81
C ILE A 550 18.62 9.45 -8.08
N MET A 551 19.49 8.73 -8.78
CA MET A 551 20.75 8.18 -8.26
C MET A 551 21.82 9.23 -7.89
N GLN A 552 21.66 10.49 -8.32
CA GLN A 552 22.53 11.62 -7.98
C GLN A 552 21.95 12.54 -6.88
N SER A 553 20.73 12.27 -6.40
CA SER A 553 20.05 13.12 -5.43
C SER A 553 20.72 13.08 -4.04
N ASP A 554 20.78 14.23 -3.37
CA ASP A 554 21.35 14.34 -2.03
C ASP A 554 20.39 13.81 -0.93
N ARG A 555 20.82 13.90 0.34
CA ARG A 555 20.04 13.46 1.51
C ARG A 555 18.62 14.07 1.53
N ASN A 556 18.47 15.33 1.14
CA ASN A 556 17.20 16.07 1.13
C ASN A 556 16.37 15.69 -0.10
N GLY A 557 17.00 15.58 -1.27
CA GLY A 557 16.40 15.05 -2.49
C GLY A 557 15.81 13.66 -2.29
N MET A 558 16.55 12.73 -1.67
CA MET A 558 16.07 11.38 -1.36
C MET A 558 14.88 11.37 -0.40
N ILE A 559 14.82 12.28 0.58
CA ILE A 559 13.65 12.42 1.47
C ILE A 559 12.43 12.99 0.73
N LYS A 560 12.63 13.93 -0.21
CA LYS A 560 11.56 14.44 -1.08
C LYS A 560 11.07 13.38 -2.07
N LEU A 561 11.97 12.58 -2.63
CA LEU A 561 11.66 11.44 -3.51
C LEU A 561 10.86 10.37 -2.76
N ALA A 562 11.25 10.05 -1.53
CA ALA A 562 10.48 9.18 -0.63
C ALA A 562 9.03 9.69 -0.49
N GLY A 563 8.88 10.97 -0.17
CA GLY A 563 7.56 11.60 -0.02
C GLY A 563 6.76 11.66 -1.32
N ALA A 564 7.39 11.73 -2.49
CA ALA A 564 6.72 11.65 -3.78
C ALA A 564 6.21 10.23 -4.06
N VAL A 565 7.05 9.21 -3.86
CA VAL A 565 6.69 7.79 -4.02
C VAL A 565 5.60 7.38 -3.03
N ASP A 566 5.69 7.81 -1.77
CA ASP A 566 4.67 7.63 -0.72
C ASP A 566 3.30 8.20 -1.14
N ARG A 567 3.28 9.45 -1.64
CA ARG A 567 2.06 10.04 -2.23
C ARG A 567 1.57 9.27 -3.46
N GLY A 568 2.46 8.84 -4.34
CA GLY A 568 2.12 8.08 -5.54
C GLY A 568 1.47 6.73 -5.22
N LEU A 569 1.99 6.01 -4.23
CA LEU A 569 1.42 4.74 -3.76
C LEU A 569 0.07 4.96 -3.04
N ALA A 570 -0.03 5.96 -2.15
CA ALA A 570 -1.26 6.28 -1.44
C ALA A 570 -2.37 6.83 -2.37
N GLY A 571 -2.00 7.58 -3.40
CA GLY A 571 -2.89 8.10 -4.45
C GLY A 571 -3.16 7.13 -5.60
N LYS A 572 -2.53 5.94 -5.60
CA LYS A 572 -2.55 4.93 -6.68
C LYS A 572 -2.02 5.44 -8.03
N ASP A 573 -1.21 6.49 -8.07
CA ASP A 573 -0.41 6.84 -9.24
C ASP A 573 0.74 5.82 -9.45
N ILE A 574 1.11 5.07 -8.42
CA ILE A 574 1.94 3.85 -8.47
C ILE A 574 1.14 2.68 -7.89
N GLN A 575 1.19 1.50 -8.52
CA GLN A 575 0.61 0.26 -7.98
C GLN A 575 1.55 -0.92 -8.16
N LEU A 576 1.55 -1.85 -7.19
CA LEU A 576 2.49 -2.98 -7.12
C LEU A 576 1.77 -4.33 -7.15
N TRP A 577 2.23 -5.25 -7.98
CA TRP A 577 1.85 -6.66 -7.93
C TRP A 577 3.08 -7.55 -7.93
N PHE A 578 3.06 -8.59 -7.10
CA PHE A 578 4.12 -9.59 -7.01
C PHE A 578 3.54 -10.99 -7.25
N ARG A 579 4.29 -11.82 -7.99
CA ARG A 579 4.01 -13.25 -8.17
C ARG A 579 4.36 -14.07 -6.91
N ASN A 580 5.20 -13.53 -6.02
CA ASN A 580 5.47 -14.11 -4.72
C ASN A 580 4.40 -13.70 -3.69
N GLU A 581 3.75 -14.67 -3.06
CA GLU A 581 2.60 -14.47 -2.17
C GLU A 581 2.93 -13.69 -0.89
N ASP A 582 4.12 -13.85 -0.30
CA ASP A 582 4.55 -13.10 0.88
C ASP A 582 4.74 -11.60 0.53
N LEU A 583 5.44 -11.29 -0.57
CA LEU A 583 5.59 -9.92 -1.03
C LEU A 583 4.25 -9.28 -1.44
N GLN A 584 3.37 -10.05 -2.09
CA GLN A 584 2.03 -9.60 -2.45
C GLN A 584 1.17 -9.33 -1.21
N SER A 585 1.26 -10.16 -0.17
CA SER A 585 0.57 -9.98 1.11
C SER A 585 1.08 -8.76 1.89
N ARG A 586 2.41 -8.54 1.90
CA ARG A 586 3.02 -7.32 2.49
C ARG A 586 2.60 -6.06 1.74
N ALA A 587 2.63 -6.07 0.40
CA ALA A 587 2.17 -4.95 -0.42
C ALA A 587 0.66 -4.67 -0.22
N GLY A 588 -0.16 -5.72 -0.11
CA GLY A 588 -1.59 -5.61 0.20
C GLY A 588 -1.83 -5.02 1.59
N SER A 589 -1.06 -5.43 2.60
CA SER A 589 -1.10 -4.91 3.98
C SER A 589 -0.71 -3.43 4.08
N LEU A 590 0.06 -2.92 3.11
CA LEU A 590 0.39 -1.49 2.97
C LEU A 590 -0.63 -0.72 2.09
N GLY A 591 -1.58 -1.41 1.45
CA GLY A 591 -2.57 -0.83 0.51
C GLY A 591 -2.03 -0.60 -0.90
N TRP A 592 -0.78 -0.96 -1.18
CA TRP A 592 -0.04 -0.58 -2.39
C TRP A 592 -0.35 -1.43 -3.62
N THR A 593 -1.14 -2.48 -3.45
CA THR A 593 -1.64 -3.29 -4.57
C THR A 593 -2.77 -2.60 -5.33
N GLY A 594 -3.49 -1.66 -4.71
CA GLY A 594 -4.73 -1.12 -5.26
C GLY A 594 -5.76 -2.21 -5.61
N ALA A 595 -5.79 -3.30 -4.83
CA ALA A 595 -6.77 -4.36 -4.95
C ALA A 595 -8.19 -3.84 -4.64
N LEU A 596 -9.18 -4.37 -5.36
CA LEU A 596 -10.60 -4.05 -5.14
C LEU A 596 -11.27 -5.18 -4.35
N MET A 597 -11.02 -5.16 -3.04
CA MET A 597 -11.55 -6.16 -2.09
C MET A 597 -12.91 -5.74 -1.51
N PRO A 598 -13.81 -6.71 -1.23
CA PRO A 598 -15.07 -6.48 -0.53
C PRO A 598 -14.87 -6.40 0.99
N GLY A 599 -15.92 -6.04 1.73
CA GLY A 599 -15.93 -6.08 3.20
C GLY A 599 -17.32 -5.82 3.80
N ASP A 600 -17.43 -5.94 5.12
CA ASP A 600 -18.68 -5.81 5.91
C ASP A 600 -19.33 -4.41 5.92
N ALA A 601 -18.78 -3.46 5.16
CA ALA A 601 -19.15 -2.05 5.14
C ALA A 601 -19.76 -1.67 3.79
N ASP A 602 -20.46 -0.55 3.74
CA ASP A 602 -20.82 0.05 2.45
C ASP A 602 -19.53 0.41 1.69
N THR A 603 -19.55 0.26 0.38
CA THR A 603 -18.37 0.37 -0.47
C THR A 603 -18.78 1.01 -1.79
N LEU A 604 -18.01 1.99 -2.25
CA LEU A 604 -18.27 2.66 -3.52
C LEU A 604 -16.96 2.79 -4.30
N ALA A 605 -16.85 2.11 -5.45
CA ALA A 605 -15.85 2.44 -6.45
C ALA A 605 -16.55 2.94 -7.72
N VAL A 606 -16.27 4.17 -8.10
CA VAL A 606 -16.68 4.75 -9.40
C VAL A 606 -15.49 4.58 -10.34
N VAL A 607 -15.68 3.80 -11.42
CA VAL A 607 -14.60 3.37 -12.31
C VAL A 607 -14.96 3.71 -13.76
N HIS A 608 -14.24 4.67 -14.31
CA HIS A 608 -14.32 5.09 -15.71
C HIS A 608 -13.40 4.26 -16.60
N THR A 609 -13.78 4.10 -17.86
CA THR A 609 -12.96 3.45 -18.89
C THR A 609 -13.29 4.10 -20.22
N ASN A 610 -12.47 5.08 -20.61
CA ASN A 610 -12.63 5.88 -21.81
C ASN A 610 -12.14 5.08 -23.03
N ILE A 611 -13.08 4.53 -23.78
CA ILE A 611 -12.80 3.56 -24.85
C ILE A 611 -12.54 4.25 -26.19
N ALA A 612 -13.27 5.31 -26.53
CA ALA A 612 -13.18 5.95 -27.85
C ALA A 612 -12.98 7.48 -27.81
N GLY A 613 -12.85 8.09 -26.63
CA GLY A 613 -12.82 9.55 -26.45
C GLY A 613 -11.43 10.20 -26.46
N GLN A 614 -10.38 9.53 -26.96
CA GLN A 614 -9.00 10.07 -26.96
C GLN A 614 -8.56 10.56 -25.57
N LYS A 615 -7.69 11.58 -25.46
CA LYS A 615 -7.05 12.01 -24.20
C LYS A 615 -7.92 13.00 -23.40
N THR A 616 -9.24 12.78 -23.43
CA THR A 616 -10.22 13.72 -22.85
C THR A 616 -10.29 13.70 -21.33
N ASP A 617 -9.91 12.61 -20.64
CA ASP A 617 -9.95 12.58 -19.17
C ASP A 617 -8.98 13.58 -18.52
N GLY A 618 -7.93 14.00 -19.24
CA GLY A 618 -7.08 15.13 -18.85
C GLY A 618 -7.83 16.46 -18.69
N VAL A 619 -9.01 16.62 -19.30
CA VAL A 619 -9.87 17.82 -19.21
C VAL A 619 -11.28 17.55 -18.65
N MET A 620 -11.58 16.32 -18.24
CA MET A 620 -12.80 16.00 -17.48
C MET A 620 -12.64 16.47 -16.03
N ASP A 621 -13.67 17.09 -15.45
CA ASP A 621 -13.81 17.31 -14.01
C ASP A 621 -15.05 16.56 -13.50
N GLU A 622 -15.06 16.15 -12.23
CA GLU A 622 -16.06 15.22 -11.72
C GLU A 622 -16.58 15.57 -10.31
N SER A 623 -17.87 15.34 -10.11
CA SER A 623 -18.53 15.43 -8.81
C SER A 623 -19.39 14.19 -8.56
N ILE A 624 -19.19 13.57 -7.41
CA ILE A 624 -19.91 12.39 -6.92
C ILE A 624 -20.72 12.81 -5.69
N ASP A 625 -22.04 12.70 -5.78
CA ASP A 625 -22.97 12.93 -4.67
C ASP A 625 -23.61 11.60 -4.26
N HIS A 626 -23.27 11.15 -3.05
CA HIS A 626 -23.72 9.90 -2.46
C HIS A 626 -24.63 10.19 -1.27
N ARG A 627 -25.92 9.85 -1.38
CA ARG A 627 -26.92 10.03 -0.32
C ARG A 627 -27.47 8.69 0.12
N VAL A 628 -27.16 8.25 1.34
CA VAL A 628 -27.78 7.06 1.95
C VAL A 628 -28.97 7.46 2.83
N LYS A 629 -30.09 6.78 2.64
CA LYS A 629 -31.27 6.84 3.51
C LYS A 629 -31.34 5.55 4.32
N ILE A 630 -31.46 5.67 5.64
CA ILE A 630 -31.49 4.54 6.58
C ILE A 630 -32.85 4.50 7.29
N LEU A 631 -33.45 3.32 7.39
CA LEU A 631 -34.70 3.08 8.11
C LEU A 631 -34.45 2.43 9.48
N SER A 632 -35.46 2.43 10.35
CA SER A 632 -35.36 2.03 11.77
C SER A 632 -35.03 0.56 12.03
N ASP A 633 -35.01 -0.28 10.99
CA ASP A 633 -34.60 -1.68 11.00
C ASP A 633 -33.19 -1.92 10.41
N GLY A 634 -32.55 -0.88 9.88
CA GLY A 634 -31.26 -0.97 9.19
C GLY A 634 -31.37 -1.22 7.68
N THR A 635 -32.57 -1.35 7.12
CA THR A 635 -32.73 -1.31 5.66
C THR A 635 -32.34 0.06 5.13
N SER A 636 -31.66 0.10 3.99
CA SER A 636 -31.06 1.32 3.48
C SER A 636 -31.02 1.37 1.96
N THR A 637 -31.13 2.57 1.41
CA THR A 637 -31.14 2.86 -0.03
C THR A 637 -30.22 4.02 -0.31
N VAL A 638 -29.34 3.87 -1.30
CA VAL A 638 -28.44 4.92 -1.76
C VAL A 638 -29.02 5.55 -3.03
N THR A 639 -29.01 6.88 -3.08
CA THR A 639 -29.06 7.65 -4.33
C THR A 639 -27.65 8.14 -4.62
N LEU A 640 -27.10 7.70 -5.74
CA LEU A 640 -25.79 8.09 -6.25
C LEU A 640 -25.99 8.95 -7.49
N THR A 641 -25.41 10.14 -7.53
CA THR A 641 -25.38 11.02 -8.71
C THR A 641 -23.93 11.33 -9.06
N ILE A 642 -23.54 11.07 -10.31
CA ILE A 642 -22.19 11.36 -10.81
C ILE A 642 -22.35 12.37 -11.95
N SER A 643 -21.66 13.51 -11.83
CA SER A 643 -21.66 14.59 -12.84
C SER A 643 -20.25 14.75 -13.40
N ARG A 644 -20.08 14.59 -14.72
CA ARG A 644 -18.80 14.71 -15.41
C ARG A 644 -18.85 15.85 -16.41
N LYS A 645 -17.97 16.85 -16.26
CA LYS A 645 -17.91 18.05 -17.11
C LYS A 645 -16.69 17.99 -18.02
N HIS A 646 -16.89 18.25 -19.31
CA HIS A 646 -15.82 18.23 -20.30
C HIS A 646 -15.25 19.64 -20.56
N ASN A 647 -14.15 20.01 -19.91
CA ASN A 647 -13.56 21.37 -20.02
C ASN A 647 -12.64 21.60 -21.24
N GLY A 648 -12.46 20.60 -22.12
CA GLY A 648 -11.72 20.77 -23.37
C GLY A 648 -12.39 21.76 -24.34
N LYS A 649 -11.67 22.11 -25.41
CA LYS A 649 -12.19 22.96 -26.50
C LYS A 649 -12.40 22.13 -27.75
N LYS A 650 -13.51 22.32 -28.47
CA LYS A 650 -13.83 21.52 -29.67
C LYS A 650 -12.70 21.63 -30.70
N ASN A 651 -12.31 20.51 -31.28
CA ASN A 651 -11.16 20.36 -32.19
C ASN A 651 -9.76 20.66 -31.57
N ALA A 652 -9.63 20.76 -30.24
CA ALA A 652 -8.31 20.73 -29.59
C ALA A 652 -7.58 19.40 -29.84
N LEU A 653 -6.28 19.51 -30.11
CA LEU A 653 -5.39 18.48 -30.70
C LEU A 653 -5.50 17.06 -30.11
N PHE A 654 -5.70 16.93 -28.80
CA PHE A 654 -5.71 15.63 -28.11
C PHE A 654 -7.03 15.32 -27.40
N ASN A 655 -7.89 16.33 -27.21
CA ASN A 655 -9.00 16.32 -26.26
C ASN A 655 -10.15 17.26 -26.64
N GLY A 656 -10.33 17.50 -27.95
CA GLY A 656 -11.42 18.30 -28.51
C GLY A 656 -12.53 17.47 -29.15
N VAL A 657 -12.70 16.24 -28.69
CA VAL A 657 -13.71 15.26 -29.12
C VAL A 657 -14.61 14.89 -27.94
N ARG A 658 -15.67 14.12 -28.20
CA ARG A 658 -16.54 13.53 -27.17
C ARG A 658 -15.75 12.58 -26.27
N ASN A 659 -15.91 12.66 -24.94
CA ASN A 659 -15.48 11.59 -24.01
C ASN A 659 -16.49 10.45 -24.12
N VAL A 660 -16.03 9.22 -24.40
CA VAL A 660 -16.87 8.03 -24.63
C VAL A 660 -16.44 6.94 -23.66
N ASP A 661 -17.21 6.78 -22.60
CA ASP A 661 -16.81 6.15 -21.35
C ASP A 661 -17.76 5.00 -20.96
N TYR A 662 -17.18 3.87 -20.54
CA TYR A 662 -17.92 2.78 -19.92
C TYR A 662 -17.75 2.83 -18.40
N LEU A 663 -18.64 3.58 -17.76
CA LEU A 663 -18.70 3.71 -16.31
C LEU A 663 -19.15 2.39 -15.68
N ARG A 664 -18.41 1.97 -14.65
CA ARG A 664 -18.74 0.86 -13.75
C ARG A 664 -18.77 1.36 -12.31
N VAL A 665 -19.90 1.16 -11.64
CA VAL A 665 -20.08 1.46 -10.22
C VAL A 665 -20.08 0.16 -9.44
N TYR A 666 -19.10 -0.02 -8.55
CA TYR A 666 -18.95 -1.20 -7.70
C TYR A 666 -19.48 -0.91 -6.29
N VAL A 667 -20.36 -1.80 -5.80
CA VAL A 667 -21.12 -1.68 -4.55
C VAL A 667 -21.11 -3.03 -3.79
N PRO A 668 -21.49 -3.11 -2.50
CA PRO A 668 -21.47 -4.36 -1.73
C PRO A 668 -22.25 -5.48 -2.42
N ALA A 669 -21.74 -6.72 -2.38
CA ALA A 669 -22.40 -7.86 -3.02
C ALA A 669 -23.85 -8.05 -2.51
N GLY A 670 -24.77 -8.24 -3.45
CA GLY A 670 -26.20 -8.34 -3.16
C GLY A 670 -26.93 -6.99 -3.09
N SER A 671 -26.24 -5.86 -3.35
CA SER A 671 -26.90 -4.58 -3.61
C SER A 671 -27.80 -4.70 -4.84
N ARG A 672 -29.03 -4.19 -4.77
CA ARG A 672 -30.04 -4.31 -5.83
C ARG A 672 -30.34 -2.96 -6.46
N LEU A 673 -30.12 -2.82 -7.76
CA LEU A 673 -30.53 -1.65 -8.53
C LEU A 673 -32.06 -1.45 -8.47
N VAL A 674 -32.49 -0.20 -8.39
CA VAL A 674 -33.90 0.23 -8.31
C VAL A 674 -34.24 1.21 -9.43
N GLU A 675 -33.33 2.13 -9.74
CA GLU A 675 -33.48 3.13 -10.81
C GLU A 675 -32.09 3.43 -11.40
N ALA A 676 -32.00 3.68 -12.70
CA ALA A 676 -30.79 4.13 -13.38
C ALA A 676 -31.15 5.04 -14.56
N ALA A 677 -30.52 6.22 -14.65
CA ALA A 677 -30.83 7.23 -15.66
C ALA A 677 -29.60 8.08 -16.03
N GLY A 678 -29.64 8.70 -17.23
CA GLY A 678 -28.59 9.59 -17.75
C GLY A 678 -27.55 8.93 -18.66
N PHE A 679 -27.76 7.67 -19.05
CA PHE A 679 -26.83 6.88 -19.86
C PHE A 679 -27.10 7.02 -21.37
N GLU A 680 -26.05 7.01 -22.18
CA GLU A 680 -26.13 7.12 -23.65
C GLU A 680 -25.21 6.07 -24.30
N GLN A 681 -25.79 4.98 -24.83
CA GLN A 681 -25.04 3.94 -25.52
C GLN A 681 -24.60 4.40 -26.93
N PRO A 682 -23.33 4.18 -27.35
CA PRO A 682 -22.90 4.38 -28.74
C PRO A 682 -23.67 3.48 -29.72
N ASP A 683 -23.85 3.91 -30.98
CA ASP A 683 -24.59 3.12 -31.99
C ASP A 683 -24.06 1.68 -32.05
N PRO A 684 -24.90 0.64 -31.81
CA PRO A 684 -24.49 -0.76 -31.83
C PRO A 684 -23.75 -1.20 -33.10
N LYS A 685 -23.94 -0.52 -34.24
CA LYS A 685 -23.23 -0.78 -35.51
C LYS A 685 -21.73 -0.46 -35.47
N LEU A 686 -21.28 0.33 -34.49
CA LEU A 686 -19.86 0.67 -34.31
C LEU A 686 -19.07 -0.43 -33.60
N PHE A 687 -19.75 -1.38 -32.94
CA PHE A 687 -19.12 -2.49 -32.24
C PHE A 687 -18.68 -3.58 -33.21
N LYS A 688 -17.39 -3.91 -33.17
CA LYS A 688 -16.77 -4.89 -34.05
C LYS A 688 -17.00 -6.31 -33.52
N LEU A 689 -17.33 -7.25 -34.39
CA LEU A 689 -17.46 -8.66 -34.02
C LEU A 689 -16.06 -9.29 -33.84
N PRO A 690 -15.85 -10.18 -32.85
CA PRO A 690 -14.68 -11.06 -32.80
C PRO A 690 -14.58 -11.93 -34.05
N GLU A 691 -13.34 -12.26 -34.44
CA GLU A 691 -13.08 -13.22 -35.50
C GLU A 691 -13.47 -14.64 -35.06
N ALA A 692 -13.90 -15.47 -36.01
CA ALA A 692 -14.36 -16.83 -35.74
C ALA A 692 -13.20 -17.70 -35.23
N GLY A 693 -13.24 -18.02 -33.93
CA GLY A 693 -12.19 -18.77 -33.24
C GLY A 693 -11.55 -18.02 -32.06
N ASN A 694 -11.78 -16.71 -31.94
CA ASN A 694 -11.34 -15.96 -30.76
C ASN A 694 -12.24 -16.28 -29.55
N GLU A 695 -11.70 -16.97 -28.55
CA GLU A 695 -12.41 -17.33 -27.32
C GLU A 695 -12.60 -16.11 -26.38
N THR A 696 -13.49 -16.20 -25.39
CA THR A 696 -13.49 -15.27 -24.25
C THR A 696 -12.45 -15.73 -23.23
N HIS A 697 -11.55 -14.85 -22.79
CA HIS A 697 -10.53 -15.19 -21.78
C HIS A 697 -11.19 -15.58 -20.43
N PRO A 698 -10.70 -16.57 -19.68
CA PRO A 698 -11.38 -17.07 -18.47
C PRO A 698 -11.72 -16.01 -17.42
N SER A 699 -10.91 -14.96 -17.24
CA SER A 699 -11.22 -13.85 -16.32
C SER A 699 -12.40 -12.98 -16.78
N LEU A 700 -12.68 -12.92 -18.08
CA LEU A 700 -13.84 -12.23 -18.65
C LEU A 700 -15.06 -13.16 -18.71
N ALA A 701 -14.85 -14.47 -18.86
CA ALA A 701 -15.94 -15.44 -18.97
C ALA A 701 -16.83 -15.47 -17.71
N ALA A 702 -16.25 -15.28 -16.52
CA ALA A 702 -17.01 -15.14 -15.27
C ALA A 702 -17.82 -13.83 -15.18
N GLU A 703 -17.30 -12.74 -15.75
CA GLU A 703 -17.99 -11.45 -15.87
C GLU A 703 -19.18 -11.56 -16.84
N GLU A 704 -18.97 -12.16 -18.02
CA GLU A 704 -19.99 -12.34 -19.05
C GLU A 704 -21.07 -13.37 -18.61
N ALA A 705 -20.71 -14.45 -17.91
CA ALA A 705 -21.65 -15.49 -17.49
C ALA A 705 -22.53 -15.12 -16.28
N SER A 706 -22.10 -14.16 -15.44
CA SER A 706 -22.90 -13.67 -14.31
C SER A 706 -23.70 -12.41 -14.63
N ALA A 707 -23.63 -11.93 -15.88
CA ALA A 707 -24.25 -10.68 -16.30
C ALA A 707 -25.75 -10.80 -16.60
N THR A 708 -26.50 -9.82 -16.12
CA THR A 708 -27.87 -9.51 -16.49
C THR A 708 -27.94 -8.07 -17.03
N VAL A 709 -29.05 -7.69 -17.65
CA VAL A 709 -29.29 -6.31 -18.12
C VAL A 709 -30.62 -5.84 -17.56
N GLU A 710 -30.63 -4.68 -16.92
CA GLU A 710 -31.86 -4.04 -16.46
C GLU A 710 -32.56 -3.38 -17.67
N PRO A 711 -33.81 -3.79 -18.02
CA PRO A 711 -34.40 -3.43 -19.32
C PRO A 711 -34.73 -1.95 -19.55
N SER A 712 -34.96 -1.16 -18.49
CA SER A 712 -35.40 0.24 -18.63
C SER A 712 -34.24 1.23 -18.84
N SER A 713 -33.07 0.93 -18.27
CA SER A 713 -31.85 1.75 -18.37
C SER A 713 -30.76 1.16 -19.28
N GLY A 714 -30.88 -0.12 -19.65
CA GLY A 714 -29.82 -0.86 -20.34
C GLY A 714 -28.60 -1.19 -19.46
N THR A 715 -28.67 -0.94 -18.15
CA THR A 715 -27.54 -1.13 -17.23
C THR A 715 -27.21 -2.61 -17.08
N LYS A 716 -25.96 -2.99 -17.39
CA LYS A 716 -25.44 -4.35 -17.17
C LYS A 716 -25.16 -4.52 -15.67
N ILE A 717 -25.63 -5.62 -15.08
CA ILE A 717 -25.45 -5.96 -13.67
C ILE A 717 -24.79 -7.33 -13.54
N TRP A 718 -23.65 -7.41 -12.86
CA TRP A 718 -22.90 -8.66 -12.62
C TRP A 718 -22.23 -8.64 -11.24
N ASN A 719 -21.49 -9.70 -10.90
CA ASN A 719 -20.63 -9.70 -9.71
C ASN A 719 -19.16 -9.91 -10.12
N GLU A 720 -18.26 -9.11 -9.53
CA GLU A 720 -16.82 -9.13 -9.78
C GLU A 720 -16.11 -8.94 -8.43
N ASN A 721 -15.12 -9.78 -8.11
CA ASN A 721 -14.31 -9.70 -6.89
C ASN A 721 -15.10 -9.60 -5.57
N GLY A 722 -16.29 -10.23 -5.51
CA GLY A 722 -17.16 -10.19 -4.32
C GLY A 722 -17.90 -8.86 -4.11
N LEU A 723 -18.01 -8.05 -5.17
CA LEU A 723 -18.84 -6.84 -5.24
C LEU A 723 -19.90 -7.02 -6.33
N THR A 724 -21.03 -6.32 -6.21
CA THR A 724 -22.01 -6.18 -7.30
C THR A 724 -21.65 -4.95 -8.12
N VAL A 725 -21.79 -5.02 -9.44
CA VAL A 725 -21.35 -3.98 -10.38
C VAL A 725 -22.51 -3.51 -11.23
N PHE A 726 -22.64 -2.19 -11.40
CA PHE A 726 -23.57 -1.56 -12.33
C PHE A 726 -22.75 -0.87 -13.44
N GLY A 727 -22.77 -1.44 -14.66
CA GLY A 727 -21.97 -0.96 -15.80
C GLY A 727 -22.82 -0.46 -16.96
N ASN A 728 -22.62 0.78 -17.39
CA ASN A 728 -23.37 1.41 -18.49
C ASN A 728 -22.55 2.56 -19.14
N TRP A 729 -23.01 3.04 -20.30
CA TRP A 729 -22.30 4.03 -21.12
C TRP A 729 -22.61 5.47 -20.74
N VAL A 730 -21.57 6.28 -20.65
CA VAL A 730 -21.64 7.74 -20.47
C VAL A 730 -20.92 8.40 -21.64
N GLN A 731 -21.57 9.37 -22.26
CA GLN A 731 -20.98 10.19 -23.30
C GLN A 731 -21.05 11.66 -22.87
N THR A 732 -19.97 12.41 -23.08
CA THR A 732 -19.91 13.84 -22.75
C THR A 732 -19.28 14.61 -23.89
N ASP A 733 -20.06 15.47 -24.56
CA ASP A 733 -19.55 16.32 -25.63
C ASP A 733 -18.74 17.51 -25.11
N THR A 734 -17.90 18.06 -25.98
CA THR A 734 -16.90 19.05 -25.61
C THR A 734 -17.53 20.39 -25.17
N GLY A 735 -17.41 20.69 -23.87
CA GLY A 735 -18.00 21.87 -23.23
C GLY A 735 -19.24 21.55 -22.37
N GLU A 736 -19.79 20.34 -22.49
CA GLU A 736 -21.03 19.92 -21.84
C GLU A 736 -20.78 19.24 -20.48
N THR A 737 -21.86 18.78 -19.83
CA THR A 737 -21.83 18.02 -18.58
C THR A 737 -22.83 16.89 -18.64
N SER A 738 -22.34 15.65 -18.54
CA SER A 738 -23.19 14.48 -18.38
C SER A 738 -23.52 14.29 -16.89
N VAL A 739 -24.75 13.87 -16.59
CA VAL A 739 -25.20 13.58 -15.23
C VAL A 739 -25.92 12.24 -15.23
N VAL A 740 -25.36 11.27 -14.52
CA VAL A 740 -25.98 9.96 -14.30
C VAL A 740 -26.49 9.85 -12.87
N LYS A 741 -27.61 9.17 -12.72
CA LYS A 741 -28.26 8.88 -11.43
C LYS A 741 -28.48 7.38 -11.32
N MET A 742 -28.11 6.80 -10.18
CA MET A 742 -28.47 5.43 -9.79
C MET A 742 -29.17 5.47 -8.43
N ILE A 743 -30.21 4.67 -8.25
CA ILE A 743 -30.77 4.33 -6.94
C ILE A 743 -30.61 2.82 -6.74
N TYR A 744 -30.06 2.41 -5.60
CA TYR A 744 -29.90 1.00 -5.25
C TYR A 744 -30.16 0.75 -3.76
N ALA A 745 -30.73 -0.41 -3.45
CA ALA A 745 -30.85 -0.91 -2.09
C ALA A 745 -29.56 -1.63 -1.67
N LEU A 746 -29.08 -1.38 -0.46
CA LEU A 746 -27.94 -2.08 0.13
C LEU A 746 -28.37 -3.45 0.69
N PRO A 747 -27.46 -4.44 0.77
CA PRO A 747 -27.77 -5.73 1.38
C PRO A 747 -28.01 -5.61 2.89
N ALA A 748 -28.73 -6.59 3.45
CA ALA A 748 -29.01 -6.61 4.88
C ALA A 748 -27.72 -6.79 5.71
N GLY A 749 -27.58 -5.99 6.77
CA GLY A 749 -26.42 -6.02 7.67
C GLY A 749 -25.35 -4.95 7.42
N THR A 750 -25.39 -4.25 6.27
CA THR A 750 -24.49 -3.10 5.98
C THR A 750 -24.65 -1.95 6.97
N VAL A 751 -25.88 -1.70 7.45
CA VAL A 751 -26.14 -0.91 8.66
C VAL A 751 -26.29 -1.88 9.82
N LYS A 752 -25.44 -1.76 10.85
CA LYS A 752 -25.50 -2.62 12.04
C LYS A 752 -26.35 -1.92 13.10
N VAL A 753 -27.51 -2.50 13.43
CA VAL A 753 -28.47 -1.97 14.41
C VAL A 753 -28.38 -2.77 15.71
N GLU A 754 -27.76 -2.18 16.73
CA GLU A 754 -27.66 -2.76 18.07
C GLU A 754 -28.85 -2.36 18.94
N ARG A 755 -29.43 -3.33 19.65
CA ARG A 755 -30.50 -3.14 20.63
C ARG A 755 -30.04 -3.68 21.99
N PRO A 756 -30.31 -3.01 23.12
CA PRO A 756 -29.95 -3.55 24.44
C PRO A 756 -30.63 -4.89 24.72
N THR A 757 -29.84 -5.92 25.08
CA THR A 757 -30.33 -7.28 25.36
C THR A 757 -29.91 -7.79 26.74
N GLY A 758 -30.66 -8.77 27.26
CA GLY A 758 -30.39 -9.40 28.56
C GLY A 758 -30.48 -8.41 29.74
N TYR A 759 -29.72 -8.68 30.80
CA TYR A 759 -29.71 -7.84 32.01
C TYR A 759 -29.35 -6.37 31.74
N ARG A 760 -28.61 -6.08 30.66
CA ARG A 760 -28.29 -4.69 30.28
C ARG A 760 -29.57 -3.89 29.99
N ALA A 761 -30.60 -4.49 29.41
CA ALA A 761 -31.88 -3.83 29.15
C ALA A 761 -32.59 -3.34 30.44
N LEU A 762 -32.42 -4.05 31.56
CA LEU A 762 -33.01 -3.67 32.86
C LEU A 762 -32.38 -2.41 33.47
N PHE A 763 -31.09 -2.18 33.21
CA PHE A 763 -30.36 -1.00 33.67
C PHE A 763 -30.30 0.12 32.61
N ALA A 764 -30.49 -0.20 31.34
CA ALA A 764 -30.44 0.70 30.19
C ALA A 764 -31.70 1.59 30.03
N LYS A 765 -32.29 2.09 31.12
CA LYS A 765 -33.51 2.92 31.08
C LYS A 765 -33.43 4.15 30.17
N ASN A 766 -32.22 4.63 29.88
CA ASN A 766 -31.94 5.78 29.01
C ASN A 766 -31.02 5.43 27.81
N VAL A 767 -30.90 4.17 27.39
CA VAL A 767 -30.08 3.81 26.20
C VAL A 767 -30.99 3.28 25.11
N GLY A 768 -31.23 4.11 24.10
CA GLY A 768 -31.94 3.72 22.89
C GLY A 768 -31.18 2.69 22.04
N PRO A 769 -31.83 2.14 21.00
CA PRO A 769 -31.13 1.40 19.95
C PRO A 769 -30.04 2.29 19.31
N SER A 770 -28.92 1.71 18.91
CA SER A 770 -27.85 2.44 18.22
C SER A 770 -27.57 1.85 16.85
N MET A 771 -27.35 2.71 15.86
CA MET A 771 -26.99 2.30 14.50
C MET A 771 -25.55 2.67 14.20
N SER A 772 -24.82 1.79 13.53
CA SER A 772 -23.54 2.14 12.89
C SER A 772 -23.62 1.92 11.38
N TYR A 773 -23.15 2.91 10.64
CA TYR A 773 -22.99 2.87 9.19
C TYR A 773 -21.58 3.34 8.83
N SER A 774 -20.97 2.69 7.86
CA SER A 774 -19.64 3.04 7.35
C SER A 774 -19.54 2.78 5.86
N LEU A 775 -18.88 3.69 5.16
CA LEU A 775 -18.70 3.75 3.72
C LEU A 775 -17.21 3.83 3.39
N LEU A 776 -16.71 2.91 2.57
CA LEU A 776 -15.38 2.94 1.98
C LEU A 776 -15.47 3.38 0.51
N VAL A 777 -15.15 4.65 0.25
CA VAL A 777 -15.07 5.16 -1.13
C VAL A 777 -13.67 4.90 -1.68
N LYS A 778 -13.62 4.13 -2.76
CA LYS A 778 -12.41 3.74 -3.47
C LYS A 778 -12.08 4.75 -4.56
N LYS A 779 -10.89 5.34 -4.50
CA LYS A 779 -10.37 6.18 -5.58
C LYS A 779 -10.00 5.30 -6.79
N GLN A 780 -10.44 5.68 -7.98
CA GLN A 780 -9.87 5.13 -9.21
C GLN A 780 -8.40 5.59 -9.36
N PRO A 781 -7.46 4.69 -9.67
CA PRO A 781 -6.09 5.08 -10.01
C PRO A 781 -6.03 6.01 -11.23
N GLY A 782 -5.04 6.89 -11.31
CA GLY A 782 -4.83 7.82 -12.45
C GLY A 782 -5.89 8.92 -12.63
N ALA A 783 -7.11 8.74 -12.13
CA ALA A 783 -8.16 9.74 -12.15
C ALA A 783 -7.79 10.98 -11.31
N LYS A 784 -8.23 12.15 -11.77
CA LYS A 784 -8.18 13.39 -10.98
C LYS A 784 -9.00 13.23 -9.69
N PRO A 785 -8.70 13.97 -8.61
CA PRO A 785 -9.54 13.98 -7.42
C PRO A 785 -10.94 14.50 -7.73
N ALA A 786 -11.95 13.61 -7.73
CA ALA A 786 -13.35 13.98 -7.84
C ALA A 786 -13.83 14.69 -6.57
N ARG A 787 -14.77 15.64 -6.69
CA ARG A 787 -15.47 16.22 -5.54
C ARG A 787 -16.46 15.19 -5.00
N LEU A 788 -16.27 14.73 -3.78
CA LEU A 788 -17.17 13.79 -3.11
C LEU A 788 -18.04 14.53 -2.08
N THR A 789 -19.36 14.49 -2.28
CA THR A 789 -20.36 14.79 -1.24
C THR A 789 -20.93 13.47 -0.72
N SER A 790 -20.93 13.27 0.59
CA SER A 790 -21.51 12.10 1.26
C SER A 790 -22.53 12.56 2.30
N SER A 791 -23.79 12.19 2.13
CA SER A 791 -24.91 12.61 3.00
C SER A 791 -25.64 11.40 3.59
N ILE A 792 -26.01 11.49 4.87
CA ILE A 792 -26.78 10.46 5.61
C ILE A 792 -28.13 11.05 6.04
N GLU A 793 -29.22 10.44 5.60
CA GLU A 793 -30.57 10.64 6.13
C GLU A 793 -30.88 9.53 7.16
N LEU A 794 -30.97 9.92 8.43
CA LEU A 794 -31.27 9.02 9.56
C LEU A 794 -32.79 8.87 9.78
N PRO A 795 -33.26 7.74 10.34
CA PRO A 795 -34.65 7.59 10.71
C PRO A 795 -35.04 8.52 11.88
N ARG A 796 -36.32 8.93 11.93
CA ARG A 796 -36.83 9.82 12.97
C ARG A 796 -36.55 9.27 14.38
N GLY A 797 -36.11 10.15 15.28
CA GLY A 797 -35.81 9.81 16.68
C GLY A 797 -34.34 9.45 16.93
N TYR A 798 -33.51 9.35 15.90
CA TYR A 798 -32.06 9.16 16.03
C TYR A 798 -31.29 10.46 15.73
N ASP A 799 -30.15 10.67 16.38
CA ASP A 799 -29.14 11.64 15.97
C ASP A 799 -27.70 11.11 16.09
N LEU A 800 -26.72 11.80 15.49
CA LEU A 800 -25.32 11.35 15.50
C LEU A 800 -24.67 11.50 16.87
N ALA A 801 -24.31 10.37 17.46
CA ALA A 801 -23.52 10.26 18.68
C ALA A 801 -22.00 10.23 18.41
N TRP A 802 -21.58 9.81 17.21
CA TRP A 802 -20.18 9.88 16.76
C TRP A 802 -20.08 9.87 15.23
N GLN A 803 -19.01 10.44 14.68
CA GLN A 803 -18.74 10.49 13.25
C GLN A 803 -17.25 10.67 12.92
N SER A 804 -16.83 10.20 11.74
CA SER A 804 -15.54 10.48 11.13
C SER A 804 -15.66 10.43 9.60
N PRO A 805 -15.28 11.47 8.83
CA PRO A 805 -14.92 12.82 9.28
C PRO A 805 -16.12 13.53 9.95
N ALA A 806 -15.90 14.76 10.42
CA ALA A 806 -16.99 15.60 10.92
C ALA A 806 -17.96 15.97 9.79
N ARG A 807 -19.26 15.80 10.03
CA ARG A 807 -20.35 16.19 9.12
C ARG A 807 -21.07 17.43 9.66
N GLY A 808 -21.50 18.31 8.76
CA GLY A 808 -22.49 19.35 9.04
C GLY A 808 -23.91 18.84 8.75
N ARG A 809 -24.92 19.69 8.92
CA ARG A 809 -26.27 19.45 8.39
C ARG A 809 -26.49 20.29 7.14
N ASP A 810 -27.10 19.71 6.10
CA ASP A 810 -27.52 20.43 4.90
C ASP A 810 -28.93 21.06 5.06
N ALA A 811 -29.41 21.73 4.02
CA ALA A 811 -30.73 22.39 4.02
C ALA A 811 -31.91 21.42 4.17
N ASP A 812 -31.74 20.14 3.82
CA ASP A 812 -32.73 19.08 4.03
C ASP A 812 -32.56 18.41 5.42
N GLY A 813 -31.66 18.92 6.25
CA GLY A 813 -31.35 18.44 7.60
C GLY A 813 -30.46 17.18 7.65
N ARG A 814 -29.98 16.67 6.51
CA ARG A 814 -29.15 15.45 6.41
C ARG A 814 -27.73 15.71 6.89
N TRP A 815 -27.08 14.69 7.43
CA TRP A 815 -25.70 14.79 7.92
C TRP A 815 -24.69 14.62 6.78
N THR A 816 -24.09 15.71 6.31
CA THR A 816 -23.28 15.79 5.09
C THR A 816 -21.80 16.10 5.33
N SER A 817 -20.93 15.55 4.48
CA SER A 817 -19.50 15.88 4.39
C SER A 817 -19.11 16.06 2.93
N GLU A 818 -18.40 17.13 2.62
CA GLU A 818 -17.77 17.38 1.32
C GLU A 818 -16.24 17.20 1.45
N THR A 819 -15.59 16.59 0.46
CA THR A 819 -14.14 16.37 0.41
C THR A 819 -13.70 16.07 -1.03
N ASN A 820 -12.41 16.05 -1.31
CA ASN A 820 -11.87 15.55 -2.58
C ASN A 820 -11.44 14.08 -2.43
N LEU A 821 -11.76 13.25 -3.43
CA LEU A 821 -11.35 11.85 -3.51
C LEU A 821 -9.92 11.74 -4.07
N ASP A 822 -8.93 12.18 -3.29
CA ASP A 822 -7.51 12.14 -3.68
C ASP A 822 -6.83 10.78 -3.42
N ARG A 823 -7.42 9.99 -2.51
CA ARG A 823 -7.02 8.67 -2.01
C ARG A 823 -8.27 7.84 -1.63
N ASP A 824 -8.12 6.60 -1.18
CA ASP A 824 -9.26 5.84 -0.60
C ASP A 824 -9.75 6.51 0.70
N LEU A 825 -11.06 6.76 0.80
CA LEU A 825 -11.68 7.46 1.93
C LEU A 825 -12.62 6.55 2.71
N PHE A 826 -12.44 6.49 4.03
CA PHE A 826 -13.35 5.82 4.95
C PHE A 826 -14.18 6.86 5.72
N LEU A 827 -15.50 6.77 5.60
CA LEU A 827 -16.46 7.59 6.33
C LEU A 827 -17.30 6.68 7.23
N ALA A 828 -17.52 7.07 8.48
CA ALA A 828 -18.32 6.30 9.44
C ALA A 828 -19.15 7.21 10.34
N ALA A 829 -20.27 6.67 10.82
CA ALA A 829 -21.25 7.35 11.64
C ALA A 829 -21.89 6.36 12.63
N VAL A 830 -22.11 6.82 13.86
CA VAL A 830 -22.90 6.11 14.88
C VAL A 830 -24.03 7.00 15.34
N ALA A 831 -25.28 6.53 15.22
CA ALA A 831 -26.49 7.22 15.64
C ALA A 831 -27.13 6.55 16.86
N LYS A 832 -27.87 7.32 17.66
CA LYS A 832 -28.56 6.92 18.89
C LYS A 832 -29.86 7.71 19.10
#